data_AF-A0A936UKG5-F1
#
_entry.id   AF-A0A936UKG5-F1
#
_cell.length_a   1.000
_cell.length_b   1.000
_cell.length_c   1.000
_cell.angle_alpha   90.00
_cell.angle_beta   90.00
_cell.angle_gamma   90.00
#
_symmetry.space_group_name_H-M   'P 1'
#
loop_
_entity.id
_entity.type
_entity.pdbx_description
1 polymer ?
#
loop_
_entity_poly.entity_id
_entity_poly.type
_entity_poly.pdbx_seq_one_letter_code
_entity_poly.pdbx_strand_id
1 'polypeptide(L)'
;MNYSDWNELIANYFFNSNNSSEEVFLFISKNEIIKLGINKLTNLSEDLIWKNYINSLRKGSRTTTKKYLLDNAIEEFNSWKSNKKELPFFISYLVSFILPLTEFTEDFNSNNYYGKLNEFLNSNGFVGENIKSVKEIDILWKELEIWSKDIQNGELGIFKVIEFTGNYKYVGKLFSQCLMPPKVIRKLPELFLKTELVPNTSYPNETFRDILIRFNIGLNDNSIKTLKDNNVIGVTILDIVKRVYFKWNGESNEICIDGDRKIIKRNYFTTRLYSQFKINNNDGIINFSYRIKTSNEFPDDLMFSNERVSYSSNDWSNTLKFQFTESLELKDEYNKWIAKFPKKDIRVFIGANNYQLSSDYWIETDKLNKYDFNYILCINRERVKLIDWCSQFNTGDFIEVDLDGIPNGYSLFKILRPPCSLNGIPELTVFTHKTIEIRGGLKIEGRKYLNIILPEIEIINSDGNESIYIKYDDLLESTPLIKKNESDNVWSLPKNISLNKKFSLNILGENIPSLNYRYEILNNENSYSHLDNNDLIRRNKFGELVGNEEINIIQGVMPESYNFIQQQPYLHLIKPNCTIPFIKKIERNQYNYKKGIGNNLISYITYKKKCSIKDFYDAFKFIYDNSFIDINLEQSRNPMQKYLLLNYYDNLGFIDYDYESDKISVINPQFINLQTISGRKILLIGGKDQSLVENIVIHCNEVKLSIEFIERDTYFKFLPDIITITSYDSLENGFGERNIIELAQKLNIEYQQNVFVPFVLQDFSSNINDYENYVLKNKITDPIDYNWARKIFNFDKLEFEKNESNEFDKEYTLVEYKLNEYTIIYKIWINEKCYTVDRNWGRYLIMNNKRRHNILFDKEKEKIAIPVNLRCQEFYPNQFTYLLTSYLFIKYFVQMIKK
;
A
#
# COMPACT_ATOMS: atom_id res chain seq x y z
N MET A 1 -32.75 1.80 7.37
CA MET A 1 -32.14 0.76 6.50
C MET A 1 -33.03 -0.47 6.50
N ASN A 2 -33.15 -1.15 5.37
CA ASN A 2 -33.83 -2.43 5.21
C ASN A 2 -32.84 -3.59 5.45
N TYR A 3 -33.28 -4.85 5.30
CA TYR A 3 -32.39 -6.02 5.48
C TYR A 3 -31.24 -6.05 4.45
N SER A 4 -31.51 -5.68 3.20
CA SER A 4 -30.51 -5.65 2.14
C SER A 4 -29.36 -4.73 2.49
N ASP A 5 -29.69 -3.49 2.91
CA ASP A 5 -28.70 -2.48 3.26
C ASP A 5 -27.82 -2.97 4.43
N TRP A 6 -28.41 -3.63 5.44
CA TRP A 6 -27.67 -4.16 6.58
C TRP A 6 -26.80 -5.36 6.22
N ASN A 7 -27.31 -6.29 5.40
CA ASN A 7 -26.53 -7.44 4.96
C ASN A 7 -25.33 -7.00 4.12
N GLU A 8 -25.52 -6.07 3.19
CA GLU A 8 -24.43 -5.51 2.38
C GLU A 8 -23.40 -4.79 3.26
N LEU A 9 -23.84 -3.95 4.19
CA LEU A 9 -22.96 -3.21 5.10
C LEU A 9 -22.09 -4.16 5.94
N ILE A 10 -22.69 -5.21 6.51
CA ILE A 10 -21.98 -6.20 7.33
C ILE A 10 -21.09 -7.10 6.47
N ALA A 11 -21.55 -7.49 5.29
CA ALA A 11 -20.77 -8.33 4.41
C ALA A 11 -19.55 -7.59 3.85
N ASN A 12 -19.67 -6.32 3.47
CA ASN A 12 -18.53 -5.49 3.04
C ASN A 12 -17.53 -5.24 4.18
N TYR A 13 -17.99 -5.24 5.44
CA TYR A 13 -17.09 -5.20 6.59
C TYR A 13 -16.19 -6.45 6.66
N PHE A 14 -16.71 -7.63 6.37
CA PHE A 14 -15.96 -8.89 6.40
C PHE A 14 -15.23 -9.23 5.10
N PHE A 15 -15.90 -9.05 3.96
CA PHE A 15 -15.45 -9.42 2.63
C PHE A 15 -15.18 -8.17 1.81
N ASN A 16 -13.92 -7.78 1.74
CA ASN A 16 -13.46 -6.60 1.01
C ASN A 16 -12.06 -6.85 0.45
N SER A 17 -11.62 -5.97 -0.44
CA SER A 17 -10.32 -6.08 -1.11
C SER A 17 -9.11 -6.09 -0.15
N ASN A 18 -9.23 -5.47 1.04
CA ASN A 18 -8.17 -5.51 2.05
C ASN A 18 -7.98 -6.91 2.65
N ASN A 19 -9.02 -7.74 2.63
CA ASN A 19 -8.96 -9.13 3.08
C ASN A 19 -8.66 -10.10 1.93
N SER A 20 -8.22 -9.65 0.76
CA SER A 20 -7.96 -10.53 -0.39
C SER A 20 -6.98 -11.65 -0.06
N SER A 21 -7.36 -12.90 -0.37
CA SER A 21 -6.66 -14.14 -0.02
C SER A 21 -6.48 -14.42 1.47
N GLU A 22 -7.11 -13.62 2.34
CA GLU A 22 -7.02 -13.76 3.79
C GLU A 22 -8.21 -14.52 4.37
N GLU A 23 -7.97 -15.29 5.44
CA GLU A 23 -9.06 -15.99 6.12
C GLU A 23 -9.98 -15.01 6.86
N VAL A 24 -11.28 -15.12 6.60
CA VAL A 24 -12.33 -14.27 7.17
C VAL A 24 -13.06 -15.03 8.28
N PHE A 25 -13.16 -14.42 9.46
CA PHE A 25 -13.96 -14.90 10.58
C PHE A 25 -15.20 -14.02 10.74
N LEU A 26 -16.39 -14.60 10.85
CA LEU A 26 -17.65 -13.84 11.00
C LEU A 26 -17.89 -13.35 12.44
N PHE A 27 -16.89 -12.73 13.06
CA PHE A 27 -17.02 -12.15 14.39
C PHE A 27 -17.32 -10.65 14.31
N ILE A 28 -18.41 -10.21 14.92
CA ILE A 28 -18.72 -8.78 15.12
C ILE A 28 -19.52 -8.60 16.42
N SER A 29 -19.29 -7.51 17.13
CA SER A 29 -20.03 -7.16 18.35
C SER A 29 -21.19 -6.20 18.10
N LYS A 30 -22.16 -6.12 19.04
CA LYS A 30 -23.23 -5.11 19.06
C LYS A 30 -22.72 -3.69 18.75
N ASN A 31 -21.68 -3.27 19.45
CA ASN A 31 -21.13 -1.92 19.33
C ASN A 31 -20.50 -1.70 17.95
N GLU A 32 -19.92 -2.73 17.32
CA GLU A 32 -19.39 -2.63 15.97
C GLU A 32 -20.52 -2.54 14.93
N ILE A 33 -21.61 -3.30 15.09
CA ILE A 33 -22.80 -3.17 14.23
C ILE A 33 -23.40 -1.75 14.36
N ILE A 34 -23.52 -1.23 15.57
CA ILE A 34 -24.02 0.13 15.82
C ILE A 34 -23.13 1.15 15.11
N LYS A 35 -21.80 1.05 15.25
CA LYS A 35 -20.85 1.95 14.57
C LYS A 35 -20.97 1.93 13.05
N LEU A 36 -21.13 0.75 12.46
CA LEU A 36 -21.38 0.64 11.01
C LEU A 36 -22.67 1.38 10.62
N GLY A 37 -23.71 1.26 11.44
CA GLY A 37 -24.99 1.96 11.26
C GLY A 37 -24.89 3.48 11.41
N ILE A 38 -24.09 4.00 12.35
CA ILE A 38 -23.93 5.45 12.60
C ILE A 38 -23.52 6.18 11.32
N ASN A 39 -22.60 5.60 10.54
CA ASN A 39 -22.12 6.19 9.28
C ASN A 39 -23.21 6.37 8.22
N LYS A 40 -24.32 5.62 8.32
CA LYS A 40 -25.46 5.67 7.39
C LYS A 40 -26.72 6.27 8.01
N LEU A 41 -26.83 6.27 9.33
CA LEU A 41 -27.99 6.70 10.14
C LEU A 41 -27.56 7.77 11.15
N THR A 42 -26.97 8.86 10.65
CA THR A 42 -26.29 9.91 11.43
C THR A 42 -27.16 10.63 12.46
N ASN A 43 -28.50 10.50 12.38
CA ASN A 43 -29.47 11.19 13.25
C ASN A 43 -30.15 10.26 14.29
N LEU A 44 -29.71 9.00 14.42
CA LEU A 44 -30.30 8.05 15.38
C LEU A 44 -29.38 7.80 16.57
N SER A 45 -29.98 7.60 17.75
CA SER A 45 -29.25 7.11 18.91
C SER A 45 -28.79 5.66 18.72
N GLU A 46 -27.74 5.24 19.44
CA GLU A 46 -27.20 3.88 19.38
C GLU A 46 -28.27 2.79 19.58
N ASP A 47 -29.19 3.00 20.52
CA ASP A 47 -30.31 2.10 20.78
C ASP A 47 -31.30 2.00 19.61
N LEU A 48 -31.56 3.11 18.93
CA LEU A 48 -32.46 3.13 17.76
C LEU A 48 -31.80 2.46 16.56
N ILE A 49 -30.49 2.61 16.39
CA ILE A 49 -29.72 1.92 15.35
C ILE A 49 -29.76 0.40 15.59
N TRP A 50 -29.53 -0.04 16.83
CA TRP A 50 -29.63 -1.46 17.18
C TRP A 50 -31.04 -2.02 16.91
N LYS A 51 -32.08 -1.31 17.35
CA LYS A 51 -33.48 -1.70 17.06
C LYS A 51 -33.77 -1.73 15.57
N ASN A 52 -33.16 -0.84 14.77
CA ASN A 52 -33.31 -0.85 13.32
C ASN A 52 -32.75 -2.14 12.71
N TYR A 53 -31.55 -2.55 13.12
CA TYR A 53 -30.92 -3.80 12.72
C TYR A 53 -31.73 -5.04 13.13
N ILE A 54 -32.14 -5.14 14.39
CA ILE A 54 -32.98 -6.25 14.87
C ILE A 54 -34.30 -6.32 14.08
N ASN A 55 -34.93 -5.18 13.82
CA ASN A 55 -36.16 -5.15 13.03
C ASN A 55 -35.96 -5.55 11.56
N SER A 56 -34.78 -5.31 10.97
CA SER A 56 -34.51 -5.78 9.62
C SER A 56 -34.34 -7.31 9.56
N LEU A 57 -33.70 -7.92 10.56
CA LEU A 57 -33.62 -9.39 10.69
C LEU A 57 -35.00 -10.04 10.84
N ARG A 58 -35.89 -9.40 11.61
CA ARG A 58 -37.27 -9.90 11.83
C ARG A 58 -38.13 -9.83 10.57
N LYS A 59 -37.93 -8.78 9.76
CA LYS A 59 -38.70 -8.57 8.53
C LYS A 59 -38.17 -9.35 7.33
N GLY A 60 -36.86 -9.63 7.29
CA GLY A 60 -36.21 -10.16 6.09
C GLY A 60 -36.31 -9.19 4.90
N SER A 61 -36.04 -9.69 3.70
CA SER A 61 -36.12 -8.91 2.45
C SER A 61 -37.54 -8.78 1.89
N ARG A 62 -38.47 -9.67 2.29
CA ARG A 62 -39.85 -9.72 1.80
C ARG A 62 -40.85 -9.33 2.87
N THR A 63 -41.81 -8.47 2.52
CA THR A 63 -42.79 -7.88 3.44
C THR A 63 -43.91 -8.82 3.90
N THR A 64 -43.85 -10.12 3.59
CA THR A 64 -44.97 -11.05 3.78
C THR A 64 -44.67 -12.10 4.84
N THR A 65 -45.37 -11.90 5.97
CA THR A 65 -45.54 -12.72 7.20
C THR A 65 -44.37 -12.79 8.19
N LYS A 66 -44.72 -12.68 9.49
CA LYS A 66 -43.81 -12.93 10.61
C LYS A 66 -43.28 -14.37 10.47
N LYS A 67 -42.01 -14.49 10.12
CA LYS A 67 -41.29 -15.76 10.02
C LYS A 67 -40.18 -15.82 11.06
N TYR A 68 -39.78 -17.04 11.41
CA TYR A 68 -38.73 -17.27 12.38
C TYR A 68 -37.36 -16.90 11.79
N LEU A 69 -36.38 -16.50 12.62
CA LEU A 69 -35.03 -16.10 12.18
C LEU A 69 -34.39 -17.16 11.25
N LEU A 70 -34.56 -18.43 11.59
CA LEU A 70 -34.00 -19.54 10.83
C LEU A 70 -34.67 -19.70 9.46
N ASP A 71 -36.00 -19.54 9.38
CA ASP A 71 -36.74 -19.60 8.11
C ASP A 71 -36.30 -18.48 7.17
N ASN A 72 -36.12 -17.27 7.71
CA ASN A 72 -35.63 -16.13 6.94
C ASN A 72 -34.22 -16.39 6.39
N ALA A 73 -33.31 -16.94 7.21
CA ALA A 73 -31.96 -17.27 6.77
C ALA A 73 -31.95 -18.25 5.58
N ILE A 74 -32.81 -19.28 5.63
CA ILE A 74 -32.96 -20.25 4.53
C ILE A 74 -33.60 -19.63 3.30
N GLU A 75 -34.61 -18.77 3.46
CA GLU A 75 -35.25 -18.09 2.33
C GLU A 75 -34.28 -17.16 1.60
N GLU A 76 -33.51 -16.33 2.32
CA GLU A 76 -32.53 -15.46 1.68
C GLU A 76 -31.41 -16.26 1.02
N PHE A 77 -30.99 -17.39 1.61
CA PHE A 77 -30.07 -18.31 0.96
C PHE A 77 -30.64 -18.86 -0.36
N ASN A 78 -31.88 -19.33 -0.36
CA ASN A 78 -32.53 -19.87 -1.56
C ASN A 78 -32.71 -18.78 -2.62
N SER A 79 -33.02 -17.55 -2.22
CA SER A 79 -33.08 -16.38 -3.09
C SER A 79 -31.72 -16.11 -3.75
N TRP A 80 -30.66 -16.00 -2.96
CA TRP A 80 -29.29 -15.77 -3.45
C TRP A 80 -28.76 -16.92 -4.32
N LYS A 81 -29.08 -18.16 -4.00
CA LYS A 81 -28.61 -19.35 -4.73
C LYS A 81 -28.99 -19.33 -6.22
N SER A 82 -30.05 -18.60 -6.59
CA SER A 82 -30.47 -18.41 -7.98
C SER A 82 -29.52 -17.53 -8.80
N ASN A 83 -28.75 -16.64 -8.17
CA ASN A 83 -27.81 -15.71 -8.81
C ASN A 83 -26.51 -15.60 -7.99
N LYS A 84 -25.71 -16.68 -7.99
CA LYS A 84 -24.48 -16.83 -7.18
C LYS A 84 -23.35 -15.82 -7.47
N LYS A 85 -23.58 -14.80 -8.29
CA LYS A 85 -22.59 -13.77 -8.64
C LYS A 85 -22.57 -12.59 -7.67
N GLU A 86 -23.66 -12.35 -6.96
CA GLU A 86 -23.78 -11.26 -5.99
C GLU A 86 -23.27 -11.68 -4.60
N LEU A 87 -23.08 -10.68 -3.74
CA LEU A 87 -22.66 -10.86 -2.36
C LEU A 87 -23.73 -11.68 -1.56
N PRO A 88 -23.33 -12.69 -0.75
CA PRO A 88 -24.27 -13.60 -0.12
C PRO A 88 -25.28 -12.90 0.79
N PHE A 89 -26.56 -13.17 0.52
CA PHE A 89 -27.66 -12.44 1.16
C PHE A 89 -28.08 -12.97 2.54
N PHE A 90 -27.27 -13.85 3.13
CA PHE A 90 -27.53 -14.51 4.41
C PHE A 90 -26.43 -14.28 5.46
N ILE A 91 -25.44 -13.41 5.16
CA ILE A 91 -24.31 -13.14 6.06
C ILE A 91 -24.80 -12.51 7.37
N SER A 92 -25.75 -11.57 7.29
CA SER A 92 -26.31 -10.95 8.50
C SER A 92 -27.02 -11.94 9.41
N TYR A 93 -27.61 -13.01 8.87
CA TYR A 93 -28.20 -14.09 9.68
C TYR A 93 -27.11 -14.98 10.30
N LEU A 94 -26.06 -15.32 9.56
CA LEU A 94 -24.93 -16.07 10.14
C LEU A 94 -24.31 -15.33 11.33
N VAL A 95 -24.16 -14.01 11.21
CA VAL A 95 -23.72 -13.13 12.29
C VAL A 95 -24.69 -13.16 13.48
N SER A 96 -26.00 -13.15 13.25
CA SER A 96 -26.97 -13.13 14.36
C SER A 96 -26.99 -14.43 15.16
N PHE A 97 -26.59 -15.57 14.58
CA PHE A 97 -26.36 -16.81 15.32
C PHE A 97 -25.06 -16.79 16.14
N ILE A 98 -24.09 -15.94 15.78
CA ILE A 98 -22.82 -15.81 16.49
C ILE A 98 -22.93 -14.83 17.67
N LEU A 99 -23.67 -13.73 17.53
CA LEU A 99 -23.79 -12.68 18.56
C LEU A 99 -24.07 -13.19 19.99
N PRO A 100 -24.95 -14.19 20.23
CA PRO A 100 -25.18 -14.74 21.57
C PRO A 100 -23.94 -15.37 22.23
N LEU A 101 -22.93 -15.75 21.45
CA LEU A 101 -21.65 -16.24 21.99
C LEU A 101 -20.74 -15.11 22.47
N THR A 102 -21.03 -13.88 22.06
CA THR A 102 -20.16 -12.71 22.27
C THR A 102 -20.73 -11.69 23.27
N GLU A 103 -22.05 -11.69 23.48
CA GLU A 103 -22.73 -10.66 24.31
C GLU A 103 -22.96 -11.05 25.79
N PHE A 104 -22.88 -12.32 26.17
CA PHE A 104 -23.13 -12.77 27.54
C PHE A 104 -21.82 -13.05 28.28
N THR A 105 -21.55 -12.31 29.36
CA THR A 105 -20.29 -12.43 30.12
C THR A 105 -20.35 -13.33 31.35
N GLU A 106 -21.50 -13.58 31.96
CA GLU A 106 -21.56 -14.26 33.27
C GLU A 106 -22.77 -15.23 33.30
N ASP A 107 -22.62 -16.37 34.00
CA ASP A 107 -23.62 -17.42 34.32
C ASP A 107 -23.95 -18.58 33.35
N PHE A 108 -23.44 -18.63 32.11
CA PHE A 108 -23.71 -19.76 31.22
C PHE A 108 -22.52 -20.71 31.05
N ASN A 109 -22.73 -21.98 31.42
CA ASN A 109 -21.81 -23.09 31.12
C ASN A 109 -21.61 -23.23 29.60
N SER A 110 -20.39 -23.56 29.15
CA SER A 110 -19.98 -23.54 27.73
C SER A 110 -20.80 -24.43 26.79
N ASN A 111 -21.55 -25.38 27.35
CA ASN A 111 -22.37 -26.33 26.60
C ASN A 111 -23.80 -25.81 26.32
N ASN A 112 -24.20 -24.65 26.87
CA ASN A 112 -25.57 -24.14 26.73
C ASN A 112 -25.72 -23.06 25.63
N TYR A 113 -25.27 -23.36 24.41
CA TYR A 113 -25.42 -22.43 23.28
C TYR A 113 -26.90 -22.10 22.99
N TYR A 114 -27.77 -23.10 22.92
CA TYR A 114 -29.18 -22.91 22.59
C TYR A 114 -29.92 -22.07 23.65
N GLY A 115 -29.55 -22.17 24.93
CA GLY A 115 -30.05 -21.28 25.97
C GLY A 115 -29.71 -19.81 25.68
N LYS A 116 -28.44 -19.51 25.41
CA LYS A 116 -27.97 -18.16 25.06
C LYS A 116 -28.67 -17.60 23.82
N LEU A 117 -28.79 -18.42 22.77
CA LEU A 117 -29.46 -18.02 21.53
C LEU A 117 -30.92 -17.66 21.79
N ASN A 118 -31.67 -18.52 22.49
CA ASN A 118 -33.09 -18.27 22.75
C ASN A 118 -33.31 -17.08 23.70
N GLU A 119 -32.43 -16.86 24.67
CA GLU A 119 -32.47 -15.65 25.52
C GLU A 119 -32.20 -14.37 24.71
N PHE A 120 -31.19 -14.40 23.83
CA PHE A 120 -30.91 -13.30 22.91
C PHE A 120 -32.12 -12.98 22.02
N LEU A 121 -32.76 -14.00 21.43
CA LEU A 121 -33.93 -13.85 20.59
C LEU A 121 -35.11 -13.23 21.37
N ASN A 122 -35.40 -13.76 22.56
CA ASN A 122 -36.48 -13.25 23.42
C ASN A 122 -36.23 -11.79 23.82
N SER A 123 -35.01 -11.46 24.24
CA SER A 123 -34.62 -10.10 24.66
C SER A 123 -34.71 -9.09 23.50
N ASN A 124 -34.55 -9.55 22.26
CA ASN A 124 -34.64 -8.72 21.05
C ASN A 124 -36.02 -8.80 20.35
N GLY A 125 -37.05 -9.35 21.02
CA GLY A 125 -38.45 -9.28 20.55
C GLY A 125 -38.81 -10.29 19.44
N PHE A 126 -38.03 -11.36 19.31
CA PHE A 126 -38.38 -12.54 18.50
C PHE A 126 -39.32 -13.45 19.30
N VAL A 127 -40.59 -13.06 19.43
CA VAL A 127 -41.58 -13.74 20.26
C VAL A 127 -41.99 -15.09 19.65
N GLY A 128 -41.83 -16.17 20.42
CA GLY A 128 -42.26 -17.53 20.05
C GLY A 128 -41.17 -18.40 19.43
N GLU A 129 -39.96 -17.88 19.20
CA GLU A 129 -38.85 -18.67 18.69
C GLU A 129 -38.21 -19.51 19.80
N ASN A 130 -38.06 -20.82 19.57
CA ASN A 130 -37.30 -21.70 20.44
C ASN A 130 -36.47 -22.66 19.59
N ILE A 131 -35.26 -22.22 19.25
CA ILE A 131 -34.33 -22.94 18.39
C ILE A 131 -33.68 -24.07 19.19
N LYS A 132 -33.92 -25.31 18.77
CA LYS A 132 -33.34 -26.53 19.36
C LYS A 132 -32.19 -27.12 18.54
N SER A 133 -32.05 -26.67 17.29
CA SER A 133 -31.05 -27.16 16.34
C SER A 133 -30.74 -26.06 15.32
N VAL A 134 -29.47 -25.95 14.94
CA VAL A 134 -28.98 -25.08 13.86
C VAL A 134 -28.46 -25.89 12.67
N LYS A 135 -28.79 -27.18 12.59
CA LYS A 135 -28.32 -28.06 11.50
C LYS A 135 -28.76 -27.58 10.11
N GLU A 136 -29.90 -26.91 10.01
CA GLU A 136 -30.44 -26.44 8.73
C GLU A 136 -29.58 -25.35 8.09
N ILE A 137 -28.91 -24.52 8.90
CA ILE A 137 -27.99 -23.49 8.41
C ILE A 137 -26.59 -24.03 8.12
N ASP A 138 -26.33 -25.34 8.29
CA ASP A 138 -25.03 -25.95 7.97
C ASP A 138 -24.62 -25.76 6.50
N ILE A 139 -25.61 -25.71 5.61
CA ILE A 139 -25.42 -25.49 4.18
C ILE A 139 -24.95 -24.06 3.88
N LEU A 140 -25.43 -23.06 4.64
CA LEU A 140 -25.02 -21.66 4.46
C LEU A 140 -23.52 -21.50 4.71
N TRP A 141 -22.98 -22.15 5.75
CA TRP A 141 -21.54 -22.12 6.03
C TRP A 141 -20.69 -22.69 4.88
N LYS A 142 -21.11 -23.84 4.34
CA LYS A 142 -20.41 -24.49 3.22
C LYS A 142 -20.52 -23.68 1.93
N GLU A 143 -21.67 -23.11 1.65
CA GLU A 143 -21.88 -22.27 0.48
C GLU A 143 -21.15 -20.93 0.59
N LEU A 144 -20.94 -20.39 1.80
CA LEU A 144 -20.08 -19.22 2.01
C LEU A 144 -18.60 -19.55 1.75
N GLU A 145 -18.12 -20.72 2.17
CA GLU A 145 -16.78 -21.20 1.84
C GLU A 145 -16.59 -21.38 0.33
N ILE A 146 -17.54 -22.05 -0.35
CA ILE A 146 -17.53 -22.20 -1.82
C ILE A 146 -17.60 -20.84 -2.50
N TRP A 147 -18.47 -19.93 -2.05
CA TRP A 147 -18.58 -18.61 -2.65
C TRP A 147 -17.29 -17.82 -2.49
N SER A 148 -16.74 -17.73 -1.29
CA SER A 148 -15.53 -16.94 -1.04
C SER A 148 -14.31 -17.53 -1.73
N LYS A 149 -14.17 -18.86 -1.75
CA LYS A 149 -13.00 -19.54 -2.31
C LYS A 149 -13.09 -19.79 -3.81
N ASP A 150 -14.19 -20.34 -4.28
CA ASP A 150 -14.30 -20.85 -5.66
C ASP A 150 -14.97 -19.84 -6.60
N ILE A 151 -16.00 -19.12 -6.12
CA ILE A 151 -16.74 -18.13 -6.95
C ILE A 151 -16.01 -16.78 -6.96
N GLN A 152 -15.63 -16.27 -5.80
CA GLN A 152 -14.87 -15.03 -5.63
C GLN A 152 -13.37 -15.25 -5.77
N ASN A 153 -12.88 -16.50 -5.88
CA ASN A 153 -11.45 -16.80 -6.02
C ASN A 153 -10.60 -16.23 -4.86
N GLY A 154 -11.20 -16.01 -3.68
CA GLY A 154 -10.58 -15.34 -2.54
C GLY A 154 -10.35 -13.84 -2.73
N GLU A 155 -10.90 -13.18 -3.76
CA GLU A 155 -10.64 -11.77 -4.06
C GLU A 155 -11.06 -10.83 -2.92
N LEU A 156 -12.12 -11.17 -2.18
CA LEU A 156 -12.64 -10.42 -1.05
C LEU A 156 -12.30 -11.04 0.32
N GLY A 157 -11.49 -12.10 0.32
CA GLY A 157 -11.22 -12.96 1.48
C GLY A 157 -11.81 -14.35 1.35
N ILE A 158 -11.28 -15.27 2.16
CA ILE A 158 -11.53 -16.70 2.12
C ILE A 158 -12.22 -17.10 3.43
N PHE A 159 -13.47 -17.53 3.36
CA PHE A 159 -14.13 -18.14 4.50
C PHE A 159 -13.81 -19.64 4.53
N LYS A 160 -13.37 -20.17 5.67
CA LYS A 160 -13.07 -21.60 5.83
C LYS A 160 -13.97 -22.23 6.89
N VAL A 161 -14.61 -23.34 6.54
CA VAL A 161 -15.38 -24.11 7.53
C VAL A 161 -14.42 -24.96 8.36
N ILE A 162 -14.44 -24.75 9.67
CA ILE A 162 -13.73 -25.60 10.63
C ILE A 162 -14.72 -26.63 11.18
N GLU A 163 -14.47 -27.90 10.87
CA GLU A 163 -15.29 -29.01 11.38
C GLU A 163 -14.69 -29.54 12.70
N PHE A 164 -15.51 -29.55 13.75
CA PHE A 164 -15.14 -30.14 15.04
C PHE A 164 -15.82 -31.50 15.23
N THR A 165 -15.11 -32.43 15.88
CA THR A 165 -15.61 -33.76 16.22
C THR A 165 -16.13 -33.82 17.66
N GLY A 166 -16.86 -34.89 18.01
CA GLY A 166 -17.36 -35.12 19.37
C GLY A 166 -18.49 -34.16 19.81
N ASN A 167 -18.41 -33.66 21.04
CA ASN A 167 -19.46 -32.84 21.68
C ASN A 167 -19.76 -31.51 20.96
N TYR A 168 -18.88 -31.07 20.07
CA TYR A 168 -19.02 -29.82 19.31
C TYR A 168 -19.62 -30.02 17.92
N LYS A 169 -20.00 -31.24 17.52
CA LYS A 169 -20.46 -31.54 16.14
C LYS A 169 -21.59 -30.62 15.63
N TYR A 170 -22.50 -30.19 16.51
CA TYR A 170 -23.70 -29.43 16.13
C TYR A 170 -23.57 -27.91 16.20
N VAL A 171 -22.58 -27.41 16.95
CA VAL A 171 -22.40 -25.97 17.25
C VAL A 171 -20.98 -25.50 16.96
N GLY A 172 -20.10 -26.43 16.57
CA GLY A 172 -18.68 -26.20 16.36
C GLY A 172 -18.41 -25.11 15.32
N LYS A 173 -19.17 -25.08 14.21
CA LYS A 173 -19.00 -24.05 13.16
C LYS A 173 -19.26 -22.63 13.66
N LEU A 174 -20.12 -22.47 14.66
CA LEU A 174 -20.37 -21.17 15.31
C LEU A 174 -19.23 -20.84 16.27
N PHE A 175 -18.82 -21.83 17.07
CA PHE A 175 -17.71 -21.68 18.02
C PHE A 175 -16.37 -21.37 17.35
N SER A 176 -16.07 -21.93 16.16
CA SER A 176 -14.84 -21.59 15.42
C SER A 176 -14.72 -20.11 15.11
N GLN A 177 -15.85 -19.41 14.94
CA GLN A 177 -15.86 -17.98 14.64
C GLN A 177 -15.57 -17.12 15.89
N CYS A 178 -15.60 -17.71 17.09
CA CYS A 178 -15.44 -17.01 18.37
C CYS A 178 -14.27 -17.53 19.22
N LEU A 179 -13.36 -18.34 18.66
CA LEU A 179 -12.22 -18.89 19.42
C LEU A 179 -11.31 -17.79 19.99
N MET A 180 -11.14 -16.70 19.23
CA MET A 180 -10.43 -15.50 19.67
C MET A 180 -11.23 -14.25 19.28
N PRO A 181 -11.76 -13.48 20.24
CA PRO A 181 -12.40 -12.20 19.94
C PRO A 181 -11.42 -11.22 19.26
N PRO A 182 -11.85 -10.33 18.36
CA PRO A 182 -11.02 -9.29 17.75
C PRO A 182 -10.35 -8.38 18.77
N LYS A 183 -10.98 -8.15 19.94
CA LYS A 183 -10.35 -7.43 21.05
C LYS A 183 -9.08 -8.14 21.56
N VAL A 184 -9.09 -9.48 21.56
CA VAL A 184 -7.93 -10.30 21.94
C VAL A 184 -6.92 -10.33 20.81
N ILE A 185 -7.36 -10.51 19.56
CA ILE A 185 -6.49 -10.48 18.37
C ILE A 185 -5.74 -9.14 18.26
N ARG A 186 -6.43 -8.01 18.49
CA ARG A 186 -5.84 -6.66 18.47
C ARG A 186 -4.78 -6.44 19.56
N LYS A 187 -4.77 -7.24 20.63
CA LYS A 187 -3.75 -7.19 21.70
C LYS A 187 -2.53 -8.08 21.42
N LEU A 188 -2.58 -8.96 20.41
CA LEU A 188 -1.48 -9.87 20.11
C LEU A 188 -0.18 -9.15 19.71
N PRO A 189 -0.19 -8.08 18.87
CA PRO A 189 1.05 -7.35 18.55
C PRO A 189 1.74 -6.76 19.79
N GLU A 190 0.96 -6.21 20.73
CA GLU A 190 1.48 -5.71 22.00
C GLU A 190 2.05 -6.85 22.86
N LEU A 191 1.37 -7.99 22.90
CA LEU A 191 1.87 -9.19 23.58
C LEU A 191 3.19 -9.65 22.98
N PHE A 192 3.30 -9.75 21.65
CA PHE A 192 4.53 -10.18 20.97
C PHE A 192 5.71 -9.29 21.33
N LEU A 193 5.51 -7.97 21.28
CA LEU A 193 6.50 -6.99 21.72
C LEU A 193 6.90 -7.20 23.20
N LYS A 194 5.91 -7.32 24.09
CA LYS A 194 6.12 -7.52 25.54
C LYS A 194 6.87 -8.82 25.86
N THR A 195 6.68 -9.85 25.03
CA THR A 195 7.36 -11.15 25.15
C THR A 195 8.66 -11.23 24.35
N GLU A 196 9.14 -10.11 23.81
CA GLU A 196 10.39 -9.99 23.05
C GLU A 196 10.45 -10.87 21.79
N LEU A 197 9.29 -11.24 21.24
CA LEU A 197 9.26 -11.91 19.94
C LEU A 197 9.66 -10.92 18.86
N VAL A 198 10.44 -11.42 17.89
CA VAL A 198 10.99 -10.64 16.79
C VAL A 198 10.30 -11.07 15.50
N PRO A 199 9.64 -10.18 14.73
CA PRO A 199 8.93 -10.57 13.52
C PRO A 199 9.86 -11.23 12.50
N ASN A 200 9.28 -12.01 11.58
CA ASN A 200 10.03 -12.80 10.60
C ASN A 200 11.06 -13.78 11.21
N THR A 201 10.83 -14.22 12.44
CA THR A 201 11.62 -15.28 13.10
C THR A 201 10.73 -16.50 13.31
N SER A 202 11.24 -17.69 12.98
CA SER A 202 10.54 -18.95 13.28
C SER A 202 10.60 -19.27 14.77
N TYR A 203 9.44 -19.56 15.37
CA TYR A 203 9.31 -20.04 16.75
C TYR A 203 8.48 -21.33 16.81
N PRO A 204 8.82 -22.28 17.70
CA PRO A 204 8.06 -23.52 17.87
C PRO A 204 6.68 -23.28 18.50
N ASN A 205 5.76 -24.25 18.36
CA ASN A 205 4.38 -24.13 18.87
C ASN A 205 4.34 -23.92 20.38
N GLU A 206 5.28 -24.55 21.07
CA GLU A 206 5.48 -24.51 22.52
C GLU A 206 5.67 -23.07 22.99
N THR A 207 6.48 -22.27 22.30
CA THR A 207 6.72 -20.87 22.66
C THR A 207 5.44 -20.05 22.65
N PHE A 208 4.63 -20.16 21.60
CA PHE A 208 3.34 -19.46 21.53
C PHE A 208 2.37 -19.96 22.60
N ARG A 209 2.32 -21.27 22.85
CA ARG A 209 1.47 -21.88 23.87
C ARG A 209 1.80 -21.34 25.27
N ASP A 210 3.08 -21.34 25.62
CA ASP A 210 3.56 -20.89 26.93
C ASP A 210 3.30 -19.40 27.15
N ILE A 211 3.50 -18.58 26.12
CA ILE A 211 3.18 -17.15 26.13
C ILE A 211 1.69 -16.91 26.42
N LEU A 212 0.79 -17.60 25.71
CA LEU A 212 -0.66 -17.43 25.87
C LEU A 212 -1.15 -17.88 27.26
N ILE A 213 -0.59 -18.97 27.78
CA ILE A 213 -0.92 -19.48 29.13
C ILE A 213 -0.42 -18.50 30.20
N ARG A 214 0.78 -17.93 30.03
CA ARG A 214 1.40 -17.05 31.03
C ARG A 214 0.78 -15.66 31.12
N PHE A 215 0.43 -15.04 29.98
CA PHE A 215 0.06 -13.62 29.94
C PHE A 215 -1.44 -13.34 29.88
N ASN A 216 -2.29 -14.39 29.80
CA ASN A 216 -3.76 -14.33 29.64
C ASN A 216 -4.30 -12.99 29.12
N ILE A 217 -4.34 -12.83 27.80
CA ILE A 217 -4.78 -11.62 27.09
C ILE A 217 -6.32 -11.45 27.05
N GLY A 218 -7.05 -12.09 27.95
CA GLY A 218 -8.52 -12.13 27.97
C GLY A 218 -9.10 -13.32 27.22
N LEU A 219 -8.37 -14.45 27.18
CA LEU A 219 -8.94 -15.74 26.79
C LEU A 219 -9.77 -16.29 27.95
N ASN A 220 -10.90 -16.93 27.66
CA ASN A 220 -11.70 -17.57 28.70
C ASN A 220 -10.99 -18.82 29.25
N ASP A 221 -11.36 -19.23 30.47
CA ASP A 221 -10.71 -20.35 31.18
C ASP A 221 -10.78 -21.67 30.41
N ASN A 222 -11.84 -21.89 29.64
CA ASN A 222 -11.97 -23.06 28.79
C ASN A 222 -10.96 -23.06 27.63
N SER A 223 -10.75 -21.93 26.96
CA SER A 223 -9.73 -21.78 25.92
C SER A 223 -8.34 -22.03 26.50
N ILE A 224 -8.04 -21.52 27.71
CA ILE A 224 -6.77 -21.78 28.41
C ILE A 224 -6.62 -23.26 28.76
N LYS A 225 -7.69 -23.92 29.21
CA LYS A 225 -7.68 -25.37 29.49
C LYS A 225 -7.43 -26.19 28.21
N THR A 226 -8.10 -25.85 27.11
CA THR A 226 -7.90 -26.54 25.82
C THR A 226 -6.48 -26.37 25.24
N LEU A 227 -5.82 -25.24 25.51
CA LEU A 227 -4.41 -25.03 25.13
C LEU A 227 -3.45 -25.99 25.87
N LYS A 228 -3.78 -26.39 27.11
CA LYS A 228 -3.00 -27.36 27.89
C LYS A 228 -3.20 -28.80 27.41
N ASP A 229 -4.43 -29.14 27.02
CA ASP A 229 -4.82 -30.51 26.62
C ASP A 229 -4.42 -30.86 25.17
N ASN A 230 -3.87 -29.90 24.42
CA ASN A 230 -3.37 -30.05 23.04
C ASN A 230 -4.41 -30.63 22.06
N ASN A 231 -5.68 -30.32 22.28
CA ASN A 231 -6.80 -30.77 21.45
C ASN A 231 -6.95 -29.90 20.18
N VAL A 232 -7.87 -30.29 19.29
CA VAL A 232 -8.12 -29.60 17.99
C VAL A 232 -8.38 -28.09 18.16
N ILE A 233 -9.06 -27.71 19.25
CA ILE A 233 -9.35 -26.30 19.56
C ILE A 233 -8.07 -25.55 19.93
N GLY A 234 -7.24 -26.13 20.80
CA GLY A 234 -5.93 -25.56 21.17
C GLY A 234 -5.01 -25.37 19.95
N VAL A 235 -4.98 -26.34 19.04
CA VAL A 235 -4.22 -26.23 17.77
C VAL A 235 -4.75 -25.08 16.91
N THR A 236 -6.07 -24.96 16.78
CA THR A 236 -6.69 -23.89 15.98
C THR A 236 -6.39 -22.50 16.56
N ILE A 237 -6.39 -22.34 17.89
CA ILE A 237 -6.00 -21.09 18.55
C ILE A 237 -4.54 -20.76 18.24
N LEU A 238 -3.64 -21.73 18.33
CA LEU A 238 -2.22 -21.52 17.99
C LEU A 238 -2.04 -21.14 16.52
N ASP A 239 -2.81 -21.73 15.60
CA ASP A 239 -2.78 -21.38 14.18
C ASP A 239 -3.27 -19.94 13.94
N ILE A 240 -4.30 -19.48 14.66
CA ILE A 240 -4.73 -18.07 14.61
C ILE A 240 -3.61 -17.15 15.09
N VAL A 241 -3.01 -17.44 16.25
CA VAL A 241 -1.95 -16.60 16.84
C VAL A 241 -0.72 -16.55 15.94
N LYS A 242 -0.29 -17.69 15.40
CA LYS A 242 0.81 -17.77 14.44
C LYS A 242 0.56 -16.96 13.19
N ARG A 243 -0.65 -17.03 12.64
CA ARG A 243 -1.02 -16.22 11.46
C ARG A 243 -0.94 -14.73 11.75
N VAL A 244 -1.44 -14.29 12.90
CA VAL A 244 -1.32 -12.89 13.32
C VAL A 244 0.15 -12.50 13.48
N TYR A 245 0.96 -13.38 14.08
CA TYR A 245 2.40 -13.17 14.24
C TYR A 245 3.16 -13.12 12.90
N PHE A 246 2.90 -14.01 11.95
CA PHE A 246 3.56 -14.01 10.64
C PHE A 246 3.19 -12.79 9.79
N LYS A 247 2.03 -12.17 10.06
CA LYS A 247 1.63 -10.90 9.44
C LYS A 247 2.09 -9.66 10.20
N TRP A 248 2.55 -9.84 11.43
CA TRP A 248 2.97 -8.73 12.25
C TRP A 248 4.25 -8.12 11.67
N ASN A 249 4.14 -6.90 11.17
CA ASN A 249 5.24 -6.14 10.56
C ASN A 249 6.22 -5.56 11.59
N GLY A 250 5.95 -5.72 12.90
CA GLY A 250 6.73 -5.12 13.99
C GLY A 250 6.04 -3.96 14.70
N GLU A 251 4.95 -3.44 14.15
CA GLU A 251 4.22 -2.30 14.72
C GLU A 251 3.32 -2.72 15.88
N SER A 252 3.32 -1.94 16.96
CA SER A 252 2.36 -2.11 18.05
C SER A 252 1.97 -0.76 18.63
N ASN A 253 0.76 -0.69 19.18
CA ASN A 253 0.21 0.52 19.76
C ASN A 253 -0.46 0.17 21.09
N GLU A 254 -0.28 1.03 22.09
CA GLU A 254 -0.96 0.95 23.38
C GLU A 254 -2.23 1.82 23.33
N ILE A 255 -3.35 1.28 23.78
CA ILE A 255 -4.60 2.05 23.92
C ILE A 255 -4.74 2.44 25.38
N CYS A 256 -4.45 3.71 25.68
CA CYS A 256 -4.67 4.31 26.99
C CYS A 256 -6.09 4.89 27.06
N ILE A 257 -6.71 4.84 28.23
CA ILE A 257 -8.00 5.49 28.51
C ILE A 257 -7.70 6.62 29.49
N ASP A 258 -7.98 7.86 29.08
CA ASP A 258 -7.88 9.05 29.91
C ASP A 258 -9.28 9.67 30.04
N GLY A 259 -9.95 9.38 31.17
CA GLY A 259 -11.38 9.65 31.34
C GLY A 259 -12.23 8.88 30.32
N ASP A 260 -13.07 9.60 29.55
CA ASP A 260 -13.88 9.03 28.46
C ASP A 260 -13.11 8.95 27.12
N ARG A 261 -11.89 9.49 27.05
CA ARG A 261 -11.11 9.58 25.80
C ARG A 261 -10.16 8.40 25.68
N LYS A 262 -10.12 7.81 24.48
CA LYS A 262 -9.11 6.81 24.11
C LYS A 262 -7.92 7.51 23.45
N ILE A 263 -6.76 7.39 24.07
CA ILE A 263 -5.49 7.88 23.55
C ILE A 263 -4.70 6.68 23.03
N ILE A 264 -4.28 6.74 21.76
CA ILE A 264 -3.41 5.71 21.19
C ILE A 264 -1.97 6.20 21.36
N LYS A 265 -1.17 5.47 22.13
CA LYS A 265 0.25 5.75 22.33
C LYS A 265 1.08 4.75 21.52
N ARG A 266 1.96 5.28 20.67
CA ARG A 266 2.86 4.46 19.84
C ARG A 266 3.90 3.74 20.71
N ASN A 267 4.00 2.42 20.56
CA ASN A 267 5.07 1.60 21.15
C ASN A 267 6.28 1.51 20.21
N TYR A 268 7.33 0.79 20.63
CA TYR A 268 8.44 0.51 19.73
C TYR A 268 8.00 -0.37 18.56
N PHE A 269 8.41 0.05 17.38
CA PHE A 269 8.48 -0.77 16.19
C PHE A 269 9.65 -1.75 16.34
N THR A 270 9.38 -3.05 16.27
CA THR A 270 10.43 -4.10 16.42
C THR A 270 10.71 -4.80 15.11
N THR A 271 11.97 -5.02 14.79
CA THR A 271 12.39 -5.70 13.55
C THR A 271 13.57 -6.64 13.76
N ARG A 272 13.76 -7.59 12.84
CA ARG A 272 14.86 -8.56 12.87
C ARG A 272 16.12 -7.98 12.26
N LEU A 273 17.24 -8.16 12.96
CA LEU A 273 18.57 -8.09 12.37
C LEU A 273 18.86 -9.42 11.67
N TYR A 274 19.22 -9.35 10.41
CA TYR A 274 19.72 -10.45 9.60
C TYR A 274 21.23 -10.32 9.53
N SER A 275 21.95 -11.35 9.95
CA SER A 275 23.38 -11.40 9.72
C SER A 275 23.65 -11.56 8.23
N GLN A 276 24.67 -10.90 7.73
CA GLN A 276 25.25 -11.15 6.42
C GLN A 276 26.77 -11.17 6.51
N PHE A 277 27.44 -11.75 5.54
CA PHE A 277 28.89 -11.67 5.45
C PHE A 277 29.38 -11.62 4.02
N LYS A 278 30.62 -11.12 3.85
CA LYS A 278 31.38 -11.19 2.60
C LYS A 278 32.65 -11.99 2.86
N ILE A 279 32.99 -12.87 1.91
CA ILE A 279 34.24 -13.63 1.92
C ILE A 279 35.22 -12.95 0.96
N ASN A 280 36.42 -12.64 1.44
CA ASN A 280 37.51 -12.22 0.60
C ASN A 280 38.46 -13.41 0.37
N ASN A 281 38.27 -14.10 -0.76
CA ASN A 281 39.03 -15.31 -1.08
C ASN A 281 40.55 -15.08 -1.19
N ASN A 282 40.98 -13.86 -1.53
CA ASN A 282 42.41 -13.55 -1.67
C ASN A 282 43.11 -13.50 -0.31
N ASP A 283 42.40 -12.98 0.69
CA ASP A 283 42.95 -12.73 2.02
C ASP A 283 42.54 -13.82 3.03
N GLY A 284 41.63 -14.74 2.67
CA GLY A 284 41.12 -15.77 3.57
C GLY A 284 40.26 -15.22 4.72
N ILE A 285 39.70 -14.02 4.55
CA ILE A 285 38.97 -13.29 5.61
C ILE A 285 37.47 -13.30 5.34
N ILE A 286 36.69 -13.51 6.39
CA ILE A 286 35.23 -13.33 6.42
C ILE A 286 34.85 -12.12 7.28
N ASN A 287 34.01 -11.24 6.74
CA ASN A 287 33.55 -10.04 7.44
C ASN A 287 32.04 -10.06 7.63
N PHE A 288 31.61 -10.08 8.88
CA PHE A 288 30.19 -10.03 9.27
C PHE A 288 29.66 -8.60 9.33
N SER A 289 28.39 -8.44 9.00
CA SER A 289 27.62 -7.21 9.13
C SER A 289 26.14 -7.56 9.24
N TYR A 290 25.27 -6.56 9.33
CA TYR A 290 23.84 -6.77 9.50
C TYR A 290 23.02 -6.01 8.48
N ARG A 291 21.81 -6.49 8.23
CA ARG A 291 20.73 -5.74 7.57
C ARG A 291 19.42 -5.97 8.30
N ILE A 292 18.50 -5.06 8.07
CA ILE A 292 17.11 -5.15 8.50
C ILE A 292 16.24 -5.30 7.26
N LYS A 293 15.19 -6.12 7.35
CA LYS A 293 14.14 -6.24 6.35
C LYS A 293 12.79 -5.86 6.96
N THR A 294 12.08 -4.91 6.37
CA THR A 294 10.71 -4.57 6.78
C THR A 294 9.91 -3.93 5.66
N SER A 295 8.61 -4.26 5.62
CA SER A 295 7.64 -3.61 4.74
C SER A 295 7.35 -2.16 5.13
N ASN A 296 7.67 -1.76 6.37
CA ASN A 296 7.42 -0.42 6.86
C ASN A 296 8.51 0.55 6.41
N GLU A 297 8.15 1.82 6.26
CA GLU A 297 9.09 2.82 5.81
C GLU A 297 10.09 3.20 6.91
N PHE A 298 11.38 3.21 6.57
CA PHE A 298 12.42 3.72 7.45
C PHE A 298 12.25 5.24 7.63
N PRO A 299 12.19 5.76 8.87
CA PRO A 299 12.30 7.20 9.11
C PRO A 299 13.58 7.76 8.49
N ASP A 300 13.51 8.94 7.87
CA ASP A 300 14.67 9.56 7.19
C ASP A 300 15.87 9.81 8.12
N ASP A 301 15.57 10.02 9.40
CA ASP A 301 16.49 10.29 10.51
C ASP A 301 16.70 9.06 11.40
N LEU A 302 16.32 7.85 10.94
CA LEU A 302 16.55 6.61 11.67
C LEU A 302 18.04 6.32 11.78
N MET A 303 18.52 6.22 13.02
CA MET A 303 19.92 5.93 13.30
C MET A 303 20.05 4.90 14.41
N PHE A 304 20.94 3.93 14.20
CA PHE A 304 21.38 3.01 15.25
C PHE A 304 22.83 3.33 15.59
N SER A 305 23.11 3.80 16.81
CA SER A 305 24.48 4.09 17.27
C SER A 305 25.28 4.97 16.28
N ASN A 306 24.64 5.98 15.68
CA ASN A 306 25.14 6.88 14.63
C ASN A 306 25.29 6.28 13.22
N GLU A 307 24.95 5.01 13.00
CA GLU A 307 24.78 4.48 11.65
C GLU A 307 23.38 4.79 11.12
N ARG A 308 23.31 5.50 9.99
CA ARG A 308 22.05 5.80 9.31
C ARG A 308 21.49 4.54 8.67
N VAL A 309 20.20 4.32 8.88
CA VAL A 309 19.44 3.25 8.22
C VAL A 309 18.67 3.86 7.04
N SER A 310 18.83 3.27 5.87
CA SER A 310 18.16 3.69 4.64
C SER A 310 17.74 2.49 3.80
N TYR A 311 16.73 2.67 2.97
CA TYR A 311 16.28 1.64 2.03
C TYR A 311 17.37 1.29 0.99
N SER A 312 17.46 0.02 0.61
CA SER A 312 18.32 -0.50 -0.44
C SER A 312 17.51 -1.11 -1.60
N SER A 313 16.83 -2.24 -1.39
CA SER A 313 15.95 -2.90 -2.37
C SER A 313 15.10 -3.97 -1.70
N ASN A 314 13.90 -4.28 -2.23
CA ASN A 314 13.04 -5.37 -1.74
C ASN A 314 12.89 -5.42 -0.21
N ASP A 315 12.56 -4.27 0.41
CA ASP A 315 12.39 -4.11 1.86
C ASP A 315 13.67 -4.16 2.71
N TRP A 316 14.84 -4.38 2.09
CA TRP A 316 16.11 -4.41 2.78
C TRP A 316 16.67 -3.02 3.00
N SER A 317 17.29 -2.83 4.15
CA SER A 317 18.13 -1.66 4.46
C SER A 317 19.52 -1.77 3.84
N ASN A 318 20.27 -0.67 3.88
CA ASN A 318 21.72 -0.64 3.67
C ASN A 318 22.47 -1.56 4.66
N THR A 319 23.72 -1.86 4.35
CA THR A 319 24.61 -2.64 5.24
C THR A 319 24.92 -1.85 6.52
N LEU A 320 24.62 -2.45 7.67
CA LEU A 320 24.93 -1.94 9.01
C LEU A 320 26.21 -2.63 9.53
N LYS A 321 27.24 -1.86 9.85
CA LYS A 321 28.59 -2.37 10.13
C LYS A 321 28.82 -2.53 11.64
N PHE A 322 28.04 -3.41 12.25
CA PHE A 322 28.24 -3.84 13.63
C PHE A 322 29.03 -5.15 13.71
N GLN A 323 29.83 -5.31 14.76
CA GLN A 323 30.52 -6.57 15.03
C GLN A 323 29.52 -7.68 15.38
N PHE A 324 29.84 -8.92 14.97
CA PHE A 324 28.98 -10.05 15.26
C PHE A 324 28.85 -10.26 16.76
N THR A 325 27.64 -10.10 17.28
CA THR A 325 27.30 -10.32 18.69
C THR A 325 25.94 -10.99 18.78
N GLU A 326 25.87 -12.14 19.45
CA GLU A 326 24.57 -12.76 19.73
C GLU A 326 23.71 -11.86 20.61
N SER A 327 22.40 -11.85 20.37
CA SER A 327 21.44 -11.00 21.09
C SER A 327 21.74 -9.49 20.96
N LEU A 328 22.41 -9.05 19.88
CA LEU A 328 22.57 -7.65 19.54
C LEU A 328 21.20 -6.96 19.47
N GLU A 329 21.06 -5.84 20.17
CA GLU A 329 19.87 -5.00 20.17
C GLU A 329 20.27 -3.56 19.86
N LEU A 330 19.67 -3.00 18.82
CA LEU A 330 19.91 -1.62 18.37
C LEU A 330 18.63 -0.82 18.55
N LYS A 331 18.74 0.41 19.07
CA LYS A 331 17.58 1.27 19.35
C LYS A 331 17.73 2.68 18.78
N ASP A 332 16.60 3.22 18.31
CA ASP A 332 16.37 4.64 18.11
C ASP A 332 15.20 5.03 19.03
N GLU A 333 15.53 5.72 20.12
CA GLU A 333 14.57 6.10 21.16
C GLU A 333 13.50 7.07 20.64
N TYR A 334 13.91 8.01 19.78
CA TYR A 334 13.03 9.04 19.24
C TYR A 334 12.03 8.46 18.25
N ASN A 335 12.53 7.72 17.27
CA ASN A 335 11.68 7.09 16.27
C ASN A 335 10.91 5.89 16.84
N LYS A 336 11.29 5.43 18.05
CA LYS A 336 10.82 4.22 18.70
C LYS A 336 11.04 2.99 17.82
N TRP A 337 12.25 2.78 17.34
CA TRP A 337 12.64 1.58 16.59
C TRP A 337 13.58 0.71 17.41
N ILE A 338 13.37 -0.60 17.37
CA ILE A 338 14.28 -1.60 17.95
C ILE A 338 14.56 -2.67 16.91
N ALA A 339 15.83 -2.87 16.58
CA ALA A 339 16.28 -3.99 15.76
C ALA A 339 16.95 -5.04 16.64
N LYS A 340 16.44 -6.27 16.62
CA LYS A 340 16.92 -7.37 17.48
C LYS A 340 17.50 -8.50 16.66
N PHE A 341 18.65 -9.00 17.08
CA PHE A 341 19.27 -10.20 16.53
C PHE A 341 18.81 -11.43 17.31
N PRO A 342 17.94 -12.29 16.74
CA PRO A 342 17.35 -13.40 17.47
C PRO A 342 18.43 -14.43 17.81
N LYS A 343 18.42 -14.96 19.04
CA LYS A 343 19.36 -15.99 19.48
C LYS A 343 19.05 -17.31 18.76
N LYS A 344 20.02 -17.81 18.00
CA LYS A 344 19.92 -19.09 17.27
C LYS A 344 21.19 -19.91 17.42
N ASP A 345 21.02 -21.21 17.57
CA ASP A 345 22.14 -22.15 17.63
C ASP A 345 22.70 -22.44 16.23
N ILE A 346 21.85 -22.37 15.21
CA ILE A 346 22.18 -22.64 13.81
C ILE A 346 21.59 -21.53 12.96
N ARG A 347 22.40 -21.01 12.03
CA ARG A 347 22.00 -19.98 11.06
C ARG A 347 22.36 -20.44 9.66
N VAL A 348 21.42 -20.28 8.72
CA VAL A 348 21.59 -20.64 7.32
C VAL A 348 21.75 -19.36 6.51
N PHE A 349 22.68 -19.37 5.55
CA PHE A 349 22.95 -18.25 4.67
C PHE A 349 22.89 -18.68 3.21
N ILE A 350 22.25 -17.87 2.38
CA ILE A 350 22.17 -18.03 0.93
C ILE A 350 22.77 -16.82 0.22
N GLY A 351 23.04 -16.94 -1.08
CA GLY A 351 23.50 -15.81 -1.88
C GLY A 351 22.50 -14.65 -1.83
N ALA A 352 22.98 -13.44 -1.54
CA ALA A 352 22.12 -12.27 -1.36
C ALA A 352 21.50 -11.78 -2.69
N ASN A 353 22.04 -12.21 -3.82
CA ASN A 353 21.46 -12.01 -5.16
C ASN A 353 20.04 -12.59 -5.29
N ASN A 354 19.70 -13.63 -4.53
CA ASN A 354 18.32 -14.16 -4.45
C ASN A 354 17.32 -13.08 -4.01
N TYR A 355 17.77 -12.08 -3.25
CA TYR A 355 16.98 -10.93 -2.83
C TYR A 355 17.27 -9.64 -3.62
N GLN A 356 17.96 -9.73 -4.77
CA GLN A 356 18.43 -8.58 -5.58
C GLN A 356 19.33 -7.63 -4.78
N LEU A 357 20.14 -8.20 -3.89
CA LEU A 357 21.28 -7.53 -3.26
C LEU A 357 22.56 -7.91 -4.00
N SER A 358 23.67 -7.26 -3.67
CA SER A 358 24.97 -7.55 -4.28
C SER A 358 25.34 -9.03 -4.12
N SER A 359 25.82 -9.64 -5.21
CA SER A 359 26.29 -11.04 -5.25
C SER A 359 27.52 -11.32 -4.39
N ASP A 360 28.15 -10.26 -3.85
CA ASP A 360 29.30 -10.38 -2.95
C ASP A 360 28.92 -10.86 -1.54
N TYR A 361 27.63 -10.77 -1.19
CA TYR A 361 27.16 -11.06 0.16
C TYR A 361 26.42 -12.40 0.23
N TRP A 362 26.56 -13.04 1.39
CA TRP A 362 25.73 -14.14 1.86
C TRP A 362 24.87 -13.62 3.01
N ILE A 363 23.57 -13.86 2.96
CA ILE A 363 22.61 -13.29 3.92
C ILE A 363 21.79 -14.38 4.60
N GLU A 364 21.54 -14.17 5.89
CA GLU A 364 20.82 -15.11 6.74
C GLU A 364 19.38 -15.33 6.27
N THR A 365 18.93 -16.58 6.33
CA THR A 365 17.57 -17.04 6.03
C THR A 365 17.16 -18.15 7.00
N ASP A 366 15.85 -18.38 7.13
CA ASP A 366 15.28 -19.48 7.92
C ASP A 366 14.92 -20.69 7.03
N LYS A 367 15.19 -20.61 5.72
CA LYS A 367 14.92 -21.67 4.74
C LYS A 367 16.22 -22.14 4.10
N LEU A 368 16.38 -23.44 4.01
CA LEU A 368 17.48 -24.06 3.29
C LEU A 368 17.19 -24.11 1.79
N ASN A 369 18.17 -23.74 0.96
CA ASN A 369 18.09 -23.91 -0.50
C ASN A 369 18.69 -25.26 -0.90
N LYS A 370 17.94 -26.09 -1.64
CA LYS A 370 18.42 -27.41 -2.06
C LYS A 370 19.36 -27.38 -3.27
N TYR A 371 19.25 -26.38 -4.13
CA TYR A 371 19.87 -26.40 -5.47
C TYR A 371 21.06 -25.45 -5.61
N ASP A 372 21.25 -24.51 -4.67
CA ASP A 372 22.44 -23.67 -4.57
C ASP A 372 23.29 -24.02 -3.34
N PHE A 373 24.50 -23.46 -3.31
CA PHE A 373 25.31 -23.47 -2.09
C PHE A 373 24.61 -22.72 -0.97
N ASN A 374 24.75 -23.24 0.26
CA ASN A 374 24.38 -22.55 1.48
C ASN A 374 25.59 -22.55 2.41
N TYR A 375 25.68 -21.54 3.27
CA TYR A 375 26.55 -21.60 4.44
C TYR A 375 25.73 -21.85 5.70
N ILE A 376 26.27 -22.65 6.61
CA ILE A 376 25.69 -22.89 7.92
C ILE A 376 26.70 -22.43 8.96
N LEU A 377 26.31 -21.43 9.75
CA LEU A 377 27.04 -21.04 10.96
C LEU A 377 26.37 -21.73 12.15
N CYS A 378 27.10 -22.59 12.86
CA CYS A 378 26.58 -23.26 14.04
C CYS A 378 27.47 -23.03 15.26
N ILE A 379 26.86 -22.95 16.43
CA ILE A 379 27.62 -22.98 17.69
C ILE A 379 28.35 -24.32 17.85
N ASN A 380 29.54 -24.28 18.46
CA ASN A 380 30.42 -25.46 18.53
C ASN A 380 29.80 -26.67 19.24
N ARG A 381 28.79 -26.50 20.10
CA ARG A 381 28.07 -27.63 20.73
C ARG A 381 27.20 -28.44 19.75
N GLU A 382 26.71 -27.82 18.68
CA GLU A 382 25.90 -28.49 17.63
C GLU A 382 26.79 -29.04 16.50
N ARG A 383 28.09 -28.76 16.52
CA ARG A 383 29.05 -29.11 15.47
C ARG A 383 29.05 -30.60 15.12
N VAL A 384 29.13 -31.47 16.14
CA VAL A 384 29.17 -32.93 15.95
C VAL A 384 27.90 -33.43 15.26
N LYS A 385 26.74 -32.97 15.74
CA LYS A 385 25.44 -33.31 15.16
C LYS A 385 25.34 -32.90 13.69
N LEU A 386 25.91 -31.74 13.33
CA LEU A 386 25.92 -31.26 11.95
C LEU A 386 26.85 -32.09 11.06
N ILE A 387 28.03 -32.45 11.54
CA ILE A 387 28.98 -33.32 10.81
C ILE A 387 28.37 -34.70 10.55
N ASP A 388 27.70 -35.30 11.55
CA ASP A 388 27.01 -36.59 11.41
C ASP A 388 25.86 -36.54 10.40
N TRP A 389 25.17 -35.40 10.31
CA TRP A 389 24.16 -35.19 9.27
C TRP A 389 24.81 -35.02 7.89
N CYS A 390 25.89 -34.26 7.80
CA CYS A 390 26.62 -34.01 6.56
C CYS A 390 27.35 -35.25 6.01
N SER A 391 27.62 -36.27 6.83
CA SER A 391 28.22 -37.52 6.35
C SER A 391 27.35 -38.30 5.35
N GLN A 392 26.07 -37.93 5.23
CA GLN A 392 25.12 -38.52 4.28
C GLN A 392 25.18 -37.85 2.89
N PHE A 393 25.96 -36.78 2.73
CA PHE A 393 26.02 -35.99 1.50
C PHE A 393 27.01 -36.62 0.50
N ASN A 394 26.86 -36.28 -0.78
CA ASN A 394 27.81 -36.70 -1.79
C ASN A 394 29.17 -36.00 -1.60
N THR A 395 30.24 -36.64 -2.09
CA THR A 395 31.58 -36.06 -2.07
C THR A 395 31.62 -34.70 -2.78
N GLY A 396 32.07 -33.66 -2.09
CA GLY A 396 32.16 -32.28 -2.60
C GLY A 396 30.93 -31.41 -2.33
N ASP A 397 29.82 -31.99 -1.86
CA ASP A 397 28.60 -31.27 -1.48
C ASP A 397 28.65 -30.74 -0.03
N PHE A 398 29.75 -30.99 0.70
CA PHE A 398 29.98 -30.53 2.07
C PHE A 398 31.45 -30.18 2.29
N ILE A 399 31.71 -29.00 2.88
CA ILE A 399 33.05 -28.51 3.23
C ILE A 399 32.95 -27.77 4.57
N GLU A 400 33.81 -28.10 5.54
CA GLU A 400 34.04 -27.25 6.71
C GLU A 400 35.00 -26.11 6.33
N VAL A 401 34.60 -24.88 6.62
CA VAL A 401 35.26 -23.67 6.14
C VAL A 401 36.07 -23.07 7.26
N ASP A 402 37.37 -22.94 7.03
CA ASP A 402 38.32 -22.32 7.96
C ASP A 402 38.77 -20.97 7.37
N LEU A 403 38.30 -19.87 7.96
CA LEU A 403 38.55 -18.50 7.52
C LEU A 403 38.76 -17.59 8.74
N ASP A 404 39.64 -16.61 8.60
CA ASP A 404 39.86 -15.60 9.64
C ASP A 404 38.65 -14.67 9.73
N GLY A 405 38.12 -14.49 10.94
CA GLY A 405 36.93 -13.64 11.21
C GLY A 405 35.63 -14.41 11.50
N ILE A 406 35.67 -15.76 11.52
CA ILE A 406 34.54 -16.56 12.05
C ILE A 406 34.34 -16.20 13.54
N PRO A 407 33.10 -15.96 14.01
CA PRO A 407 32.85 -15.61 15.40
C PRO A 407 33.35 -16.67 16.38
N ASN A 408 33.95 -16.25 17.49
CA ASN A 408 34.44 -17.15 18.52
C ASN A 408 33.33 -18.06 19.06
N GLY A 409 33.60 -19.37 19.12
CA GLY A 409 32.63 -20.37 19.57
C GLY A 409 31.69 -20.90 18.49
N TYR A 410 31.92 -20.50 17.23
CA TYR A 410 31.16 -20.97 16.06
C TYR A 410 32.05 -21.73 15.08
N SER A 411 31.41 -22.58 14.29
CA SER A 411 31.97 -23.26 13.12
C SER A 411 31.14 -22.90 11.89
N LEU A 412 31.81 -22.78 10.74
CA LEU A 412 31.19 -22.45 9.46
C LEU A 412 31.30 -23.64 8.50
N PHE A 413 30.19 -23.98 7.87
CA PHE A 413 30.11 -25.07 6.90
C PHE A 413 29.53 -24.56 5.60
N LYS A 414 30.00 -25.10 4.47
CA LYS A 414 29.44 -24.89 3.15
C LYS A 414 28.81 -26.18 2.66
N ILE A 415 27.54 -26.13 2.29
CA ILE A 415 26.77 -27.29 1.84
C ILE A 415 26.09 -27.06 0.49
N LEU A 416 25.79 -28.15 -0.22
CA LEU A 416 25.02 -28.20 -1.46
C LEU A 416 24.13 -29.46 -1.42
N ARG A 417 22.91 -29.39 -1.99
CA ARG A 417 22.03 -30.57 -2.20
C ARG A 417 21.87 -31.51 -0.98
N PRO A 418 21.39 -31.02 0.18
CA PRO A 418 21.12 -31.90 1.31
C PRO A 418 20.09 -32.99 0.96
N PRO A 419 20.37 -34.27 1.24
CA PRO A 419 19.50 -35.38 0.86
C PRO A 419 18.27 -35.52 1.78
N CYS A 420 18.36 -35.08 3.04
CA CYS A 420 17.33 -35.25 4.05
C CYS A 420 17.33 -34.09 5.05
N SER A 421 16.22 -33.90 5.77
CA SER A 421 16.11 -32.91 6.84
C SER A 421 16.92 -33.32 8.08
N LEU A 422 17.44 -32.35 8.85
CA LEU A 422 17.98 -32.61 10.18
C LEU A 422 16.89 -32.52 11.25
N ASN A 423 16.50 -33.66 11.81
CA ASN A 423 15.44 -33.72 12.81
C ASN A 423 15.74 -32.83 14.04
N GLY A 424 14.71 -32.08 14.46
CA GLY A 424 14.76 -31.19 15.62
C GLY A 424 15.37 -29.81 15.36
N ILE A 425 15.78 -29.50 14.13
CA ILE A 425 16.27 -28.15 13.74
C ILE A 425 15.41 -27.65 12.57
N PRO A 426 14.41 -26.79 12.84
CA PRO A 426 13.48 -26.30 11.80
C PRO A 426 14.18 -25.65 10.61
N GLU A 427 15.26 -24.90 10.84
CA GLU A 427 16.04 -24.21 9.81
C GLU A 427 16.67 -25.16 8.78
N LEU A 428 16.89 -26.43 9.15
CA LEU A 428 17.51 -27.46 8.31
C LEU A 428 16.48 -28.48 7.80
N THR A 429 15.23 -28.03 7.64
CA THR A 429 14.17 -28.82 7.00
C THR A 429 14.30 -28.74 5.49
N VAL A 430 14.45 -29.90 4.84
CA VAL A 430 14.41 -30.05 3.38
C VAL A 430 12.96 -30.27 2.97
N PHE A 431 12.35 -29.26 2.35
CA PHE A 431 11.00 -29.34 1.84
C PHE A 431 10.98 -30.07 0.48
N THR A 432 10.16 -31.10 0.36
CA THR A 432 10.04 -31.92 -0.87
C THR A 432 8.82 -31.55 -1.71
N HIS A 433 7.81 -30.90 -1.12
CA HIS A 433 6.64 -30.46 -1.85
C HIS A 433 6.93 -29.17 -2.63
N LYS A 434 6.61 -29.20 -3.92
CA LYS A 434 6.69 -28.01 -4.78
C LYS A 434 5.58 -27.04 -4.44
N THR A 435 5.90 -25.76 -4.46
CA THR A 435 4.92 -24.68 -4.35
C THR A 435 5.22 -23.64 -5.42
N ILE A 436 4.18 -23.00 -5.94
CA ILE A 436 4.33 -21.90 -6.89
C ILE A 436 4.23 -20.58 -6.15
N GLU A 437 5.21 -19.72 -6.36
CA GLU A 437 5.17 -18.31 -6.00
C GLU A 437 5.15 -17.46 -7.26
N ILE A 438 4.31 -16.42 -7.26
CA ILE A 438 4.34 -15.40 -8.30
C ILE A 438 5.35 -14.35 -7.89
N ARG A 439 6.35 -14.11 -8.74
CA ARG A 439 7.38 -13.10 -8.51
C ARG A 439 7.14 -11.91 -9.44
N GLY A 440 7.08 -10.73 -8.84
CA GLY A 440 6.92 -9.47 -9.55
C GLY A 440 5.59 -9.32 -10.28
N GLY A 441 5.64 -8.64 -11.43
CA GLY A 441 4.45 -8.17 -12.15
C GLY A 441 3.79 -6.94 -11.52
N LEU A 442 3.18 -6.09 -12.34
CA LEU A 442 2.52 -4.87 -11.87
C LEU A 442 1.08 -5.17 -11.45
N LYS A 443 0.88 -5.40 -10.14
CA LYS A 443 -0.38 -5.87 -9.54
C LYS A 443 -1.42 -4.76 -9.39
N ILE A 444 -2.67 -5.06 -9.75
CA ILE A 444 -3.82 -4.16 -9.54
C ILE A 444 -4.54 -4.49 -8.25
N GLU A 445 -5.06 -5.71 -8.14
CA GLU A 445 -5.77 -6.20 -6.95
C GLU A 445 -5.75 -7.73 -6.97
N GLY A 446 -5.83 -8.37 -5.81
CA GLY A 446 -5.97 -9.83 -5.72
C GLY A 446 -4.90 -10.60 -6.51
N ARG A 447 -5.28 -11.25 -7.61
CA ARG A 447 -4.37 -11.99 -8.53
C ARG A 447 -4.43 -11.44 -9.97
N LYS A 448 -4.75 -10.16 -10.10
CA LYS A 448 -4.85 -9.45 -11.38
C LYS A 448 -3.63 -8.56 -11.59
N TYR A 449 -3.01 -8.66 -12.77
CA TYR A 449 -1.80 -7.94 -13.14
C TYR A 449 -2.00 -7.20 -14.46
N LEU A 450 -1.34 -6.06 -14.64
CA LEU A 450 -1.40 -5.34 -15.91
C LEU A 450 -0.39 -5.89 -16.92
N ASN A 451 -0.76 -5.86 -18.20
CA ASN A 451 0.09 -6.19 -19.35
C ASN A 451 1.21 -5.16 -19.65
N ILE A 452 1.67 -4.42 -18.63
CA ILE A 452 2.80 -3.50 -18.70
C ILE A 452 4.09 -4.25 -18.32
N ILE A 453 4.11 -4.85 -17.12
CA ILE A 453 5.18 -5.71 -16.62
C ILE A 453 4.51 -6.99 -16.13
N LEU A 454 4.75 -8.09 -16.84
CA LEU A 454 4.16 -9.39 -16.53
C LEU A 454 4.87 -10.03 -15.32
N PRO A 455 4.13 -10.74 -14.46
CA PRO A 455 4.75 -11.54 -13.41
C PRO A 455 5.54 -12.73 -13.96
N GLU A 456 6.51 -13.17 -13.17
CA GLU A 456 7.24 -14.41 -13.35
C GLU A 456 6.71 -15.47 -12.38
N ILE A 457 6.95 -16.74 -12.71
CA ILE A 457 6.46 -17.89 -11.95
C ILE A 457 7.68 -18.60 -11.39
N GLU A 458 7.83 -18.60 -10.07
CA GLU A 458 8.88 -19.31 -9.35
C GLU A 458 8.32 -20.59 -8.75
N ILE A 459 9.01 -21.72 -8.95
CA ILE A 459 8.69 -22.96 -8.25
C ILE A 459 9.68 -23.13 -7.10
N ILE A 460 9.19 -23.06 -5.87
CA ILE A 460 9.96 -23.44 -4.69
C ILE A 460 10.07 -24.97 -4.66
N ASN A 461 11.28 -25.46 -4.41
CA ASN A 461 11.66 -26.88 -4.48
C ASN A 461 11.55 -27.48 -5.89
N SER A 462 11.75 -26.66 -6.92
CA SER A 462 11.82 -27.09 -8.32
C SER A 462 12.98 -28.06 -8.56
N ASP A 463 12.73 -29.11 -9.33
CA ASP A 463 13.72 -30.03 -9.87
C ASP A 463 14.38 -29.51 -11.16
N GLY A 464 14.01 -28.32 -11.63
CA GLY A 464 14.49 -27.66 -12.83
C GLY A 464 13.97 -28.23 -14.15
N ASN A 465 13.25 -29.35 -14.11
CA ASN A 465 12.75 -30.05 -15.29
C ASN A 465 11.23 -29.95 -15.44
N GLU A 466 10.57 -29.11 -14.64
CA GLU A 466 9.12 -28.95 -14.69
C GLU A 466 8.64 -28.40 -16.03
N SER A 467 7.56 -29.00 -16.53
CA SER A 467 6.78 -28.47 -17.66
C SER A 467 5.53 -27.78 -17.13
N ILE A 468 5.57 -26.45 -17.06
CA ILE A 468 4.46 -25.63 -16.58
C ILE A 468 3.65 -25.11 -17.77
N TYR A 469 2.33 -25.10 -17.63
CA TYR A 469 1.42 -24.56 -18.63
C TYR A 469 0.28 -23.76 -17.99
N ILE A 470 -0.26 -22.85 -18.79
CA ILE A 470 -1.44 -22.04 -18.49
C ILE A 470 -2.66 -22.75 -19.06
N LYS A 471 -3.75 -22.80 -18.27
CA LYS A 471 -5.06 -23.26 -18.71
C LYS A 471 -6.10 -22.18 -18.47
N TYR A 472 -6.75 -21.70 -19.53
CA TYR A 472 -7.83 -20.71 -19.40
C TYR A 472 -9.14 -21.40 -19.07
N ASP A 473 -10.05 -20.67 -18.43
CA ASP A 473 -11.38 -21.21 -18.07
C ASP A 473 -12.24 -21.51 -19.29
N ASP A 474 -12.11 -20.68 -20.34
CA ASP A 474 -12.96 -20.72 -21.53
C ASP A 474 -12.28 -21.36 -22.75
N LEU A 475 -11.02 -21.81 -22.63
CA LEU A 475 -10.28 -22.43 -23.73
C LEU A 475 -9.84 -23.85 -23.35
N LEU A 476 -9.98 -24.79 -24.29
CA LEU A 476 -9.50 -26.16 -24.13
C LEU A 476 -7.98 -26.26 -24.27
N GLU A 477 -7.38 -25.36 -25.04
CA GLU A 477 -5.95 -25.35 -25.29
C GLU A 477 -5.17 -24.82 -24.09
N SER A 478 -4.03 -25.47 -23.83
CA SER A 478 -3.07 -25.05 -22.82
C SER A 478 -1.86 -24.40 -23.47
N THR A 479 -1.31 -23.36 -22.84
CA THR A 479 -0.15 -22.65 -23.35
C THR A 479 1.07 -22.93 -22.46
N PRO A 480 2.16 -23.52 -22.99
CA PRO A 480 3.36 -23.78 -22.18
C PRO A 480 4.07 -22.49 -21.80
N LEU A 481 4.72 -22.51 -20.64
CA LEU A 481 5.54 -21.41 -20.13
C LEU A 481 7.00 -21.57 -20.57
N ILE A 482 7.72 -20.44 -20.63
CA ILE A 482 9.13 -20.42 -21.07
C ILE A 482 10.03 -20.36 -19.85
N LYS A 483 10.87 -21.38 -19.66
CA LYS A 483 11.88 -21.41 -18.58
C LYS A 483 12.93 -20.32 -18.82
N LYS A 484 13.35 -19.61 -17.76
CA LYS A 484 14.42 -18.61 -17.87
C LYS A 484 15.80 -19.28 -17.92
N ASN A 485 16.70 -18.73 -18.73
CA ASN A 485 18.05 -19.28 -18.87
C ASN A 485 18.93 -19.07 -17.62
N GLU A 486 18.64 -18.04 -16.83
CA GLU A 486 19.46 -17.60 -15.68
C GLU A 486 19.03 -18.26 -14.35
N SER A 487 17.93 -19.00 -14.33
CA SER A 487 17.40 -19.59 -13.10
C SER A 487 16.63 -20.87 -13.41
N ASP A 488 17.04 -21.97 -12.77
CA ASP A 488 16.44 -23.27 -13.02
C ASP A 488 15.02 -23.42 -12.46
N ASN A 489 14.59 -22.51 -11.59
CA ASN A 489 13.31 -22.55 -10.90
C ASN A 489 12.34 -21.41 -11.30
N VAL A 490 12.61 -20.68 -12.41
CA VAL A 490 11.79 -19.52 -12.83
C VAL A 490 11.31 -19.66 -14.27
N TRP A 491 10.03 -19.35 -14.49
CA TRP A 491 9.36 -19.34 -15.79
C TRP A 491 8.70 -18.00 -16.09
N SER A 492 8.71 -17.60 -17.36
CA SER A 492 8.09 -16.37 -17.87
C SER A 492 6.76 -16.66 -18.56
N LEU A 493 5.79 -15.76 -18.36
CA LEU A 493 4.55 -15.74 -19.13
C LEU A 493 4.83 -15.45 -20.63
N PRO A 494 4.09 -16.08 -21.55
CA PRO A 494 4.27 -15.84 -22.99
C PRO A 494 3.84 -14.41 -23.37
N LYS A 495 4.52 -13.81 -24.36
CA LYS A 495 4.21 -12.44 -24.80
C LYS A 495 2.81 -12.28 -25.42
N ASN A 496 2.27 -13.35 -26.00
CA ASN A 496 0.96 -13.41 -26.62
C ASN A 496 -0.11 -14.00 -25.69
N ILE A 497 0.00 -13.76 -24.39
CA ILE A 497 -0.99 -14.18 -23.40
C ILE A 497 -2.36 -13.57 -23.69
N SER A 498 -3.44 -14.32 -23.45
CA SER A 498 -4.80 -13.79 -23.62
C SER A 498 -5.12 -12.81 -22.49
N LEU A 499 -5.47 -11.59 -22.86
CA LEU A 499 -5.81 -10.52 -21.92
C LEU A 499 -7.28 -10.60 -21.47
N ASN A 500 -7.58 -10.09 -20.28
CA ASN A 500 -8.90 -10.05 -19.64
C ASN A 500 -9.57 -11.44 -19.55
N LYS A 501 -8.77 -12.49 -19.38
CA LYS A 501 -9.23 -13.87 -19.22
C LYS A 501 -8.59 -14.52 -18.01
N LYS A 502 -9.40 -15.25 -17.25
CA LYS A 502 -8.96 -16.00 -16.08
C LYS A 502 -8.26 -17.28 -16.51
N PHE A 503 -7.14 -17.60 -15.85
CA PHE A 503 -6.36 -18.80 -16.08
C PHE A 503 -5.80 -19.41 -14.80
N SER A 504 -5.54 -20.72 -14.80
CA SER A 504 -4.77 -21.41 -13.76
C SER A 504 -3.39 -21.82 -14.28
N LEU A 505 -2.46 -21.99 -13.34
CA LEU A 505 -1.13 -22.54 -13.60
C LEU A 505 -1.15 -24.02 -13.26
N ASN A 506 -0.58 -24.88 -14.10
CA ASN A 506 -0.54 -26.31 -13.88
C ASN A 506 0.86 -26.86 -14.20
N ILE A 507 1.28 -27.90 -13.48
CA ILE A 507 2.52 -28.64 -13.75
C ILE A 507 2.14 -30.01 -14.32
N LEU A 508 2.77 -30.39 -15.44
CA LEU A 508 2.48 -31.66 -16.09
C LEU A 508 2.84 -32.84 -15.17
N GLY A 509 1.86 -33.70 -14.88
CA GLY A 509 2.04 -34.89 -14.05
C GLY A 509 1.94 -34.69 -12.54
N GLU A 510 1.78 -33.45 -12.06
CA GLU A 510 1.66 -33.13 -10.63
C GLU A 510 0.36 -32.38 -10.31
N ASN A 511 -0.29 -32.73 -9.20
CA ASN A 511 -1.46 -32.01 -8.69
C ASN A 511 -1.10 -31.33 -7.38
N ILE A 512 -0.80 -30.03 -7.45
CA ILE A 512 -0.45 -29.20 -6.29
C ILE A 512 -1.67 -28.31 -5.97
N PRO A 513 -2.23 -28.34 -4.76
CA PRO A 513 -3.43 -27.56 -4.41
C PRO A 513 -3.33 -26.04 -4.65
N SER A 514 -2.13 -25.46 -4.58
CA SER A 514 -1.88 -24.04 -4.88
C SER A 514 -2.06 -23.66 -6.36
N LEU A 515 -2.18 -24.65 -7.26
CA LEU A 515 -2.38 -24.48 -8.71
C LEU A 515 -3.83 -24.12 -9.08
N ASN A 516 -4.77 -24.23 -8.16
CA ASN A 516 -6.19 -24.03 -8.45
C ASN A 516 -6.63 -22.55 -8.45
N TYR A 517 -5.74 -21.63 -8.07
CA TYR A 517 -6.06 -20.20 -8.09
C TYR A 517 -6.16 -19.67 -9.52
N ARG A 518 -7.13 -18.79 -9.74
CA ARG A 518 -7.29 -18.08 -11.02
C ARG A 518 -6.52 -16.77 -11.00
N TYR A 519 -5.73 -16.56 -12.04
CA TYR A 519 -4.96 -15.36 -12.34
C TYR A 519 -5.55 -14.67 -13.57
N GLU A 520 -5.32 -13.38 -13.71
CA GLU A 520 -5.80 -12.60 -14.85
C GLU A 520 -4.77 -11.54 -15.25
N ILE A 521 -4.49 -11.42 -16.54
CA ILE A 521 -3.71 -10.30 -17.09
C ILE A 521 -4.68 -9.31 -17.72
N LEU A 522 -4.73 -8.10 -17.19
CA LEU A 522 -5.62 -7.03 -17.62
C LEU A 522 -5.00 -6.26 -18.79
N ASN A 523 -5.84 -5.86 -19.76
CA ASN A 523 -5.43 -4.96 -20.82
C ASN A 523 -5.51 -3.50 -20.33
N ASN A 524 -4.41 -2.77 -20.44
CA ASN A 524 -4.33 -1.36 -20.08
C ASN A 524 -4.58 -0.38 -21.24
N GLU A 525 -4.83 -0.86 -22.46
CA GLU A 525 -5.08 0.00 -23.62
C GLU A 525 -6.45 0.70 -23.52
N ASN A 526 -6.50 1.96 -23.96
CA ASN A 526 -7.69 2.83 -23.93
C ASN A 526 -8.23 3.13 -22.52
N SER A 527 -7.44 2.92 -21.47
CA SER A 527 -7.80 3.23 -20.09
C SER A 527 -8.18 4.70 -19.90
N TYR A 528 -7.49 5.61 -20.61
CA TYR A 528 -7.74 7.05 -20.55
C TYR A 528 -9.19 7.43 -20.90
N SER A 529 -9.85 6.66 -21.77
CA SER A 529 -11.21 6.93 -22.24
C SER A 529 -12.27 6.71 -21.17
N HIS A 530 -11.92 6.03 -20.09
CA HIS A 530 -12.82 5.70 -19.00
C HIS A 530 -12.61 6.57 -17.75
N LEU A 531 -11.78 7.62 -17.85
CA LEU A 531 -11.59 8.60 -16.79
C LEU A 531 -12.77 9.57 -16.72
N ASP A 532 -13.08 10.02 -15.51
CA ASP A 532 -14.15 10.97 -15.24
C ASP A 532 -13.69 11.98 -14.18
N ASN A 533 -13.88 13.26 -14.47
CA ASN A 533 -13.50 14.36 -13.60
C ASN A 533 -14.53 14.62 -12.48
N ASN A 534 -15.71 13.99 -12.50
CA ASN A 534 -16.76 14.18 -11.48
C ASN A 534 -16.32 13.86 -10.05
N ASP A 535 -15.27 13.06 -9.90
CA ASP A 535 -14.73 12.60 -8.62
C ASP A 535 -13.47 13.33 -8.16
N LEU A 536 -13.06 14.37 -8.90
CA LEU A 536 -11.99 15.27 -8.51
C LEU A 536 -12.42 16.12 -7.31
N ILE A 537 -11.43 16.63 -6.60
CA ILE A 537 -11.60 17.27 -5.31
C ILE A 537 -11.83 18.76 -5.52
N ARG A 538 -12.79 19.31 -4.76
CA ARG A 538 -13.10 20.74 -4.75
C ARG A 538 -12.27 21.41 -3.65
N ARG A 539 -11.43 22.37 -4.04
CA ARG A 539 -10.60 23.15 -3.10
C ARG A 539 -10.87 24.64 -3.18
N ASN A 540 -10.77 25.34 -2.06
CA ASN A 540 -10.76 26.80 -2.06
C ASN A 540 -9.38 27.39 -2.42
N LYS A 541 -9.29 28.71 -2.42
CA LYS A 541 -8.08 29.51 -2.69
C LYS A 541 -6.90 29.29 -1.74
N PHE A 542 -7.10 28.58 -0.63
CA PHE A 542 -6.06 28.19 0.31
C PHE A 542 -5.66 26.71 0.17
N GLY A 543 -6.35 25.94 -0.68
CA GLY A 543 -6.10 24.51 -0.87
C GLY A 543 -6.96 23.59 0.00
N GLU A 544 -7.89 24.14 0.79
CA GLU A 544 -8.69 23.31 1.70
C GLU A 544 -9.89 22.68 1.00
N LEU A 545 -10.26 21.48 1.44
CA LEU A 545 -11.43 20.74 0.95
C LEU A 545 -12.73 21.51 1.25
N VAL A 546 -13.61 21.61 0.27
CA VAL A 546 -14.88 22.34 0.40
C VAL A 546 -16.07 21.54 -0.10
N GLY A 547 -17.22 21.78 0.55
CA GLY A 547 -18.49 21.16 0.20
C GLY A 547 -19.15 21.79 -1.02
N ASN A 548 -20.37 21.32 -1.34
CA ASN A 548 -21.00 21.70 -2.59
C ASN A 548 -21.44 23.16 -2.71
N GLU A 549 -21.49 23.88 -1.59
CA GLU A 549 -22.07 25.22 -1.47
C GLU A 549 -21.08 26.35 -1.79
N GLU A 550 -19.78 26.06 -1.90
CA GLU A 550 -18.75 27.07 -2.17
C GLU A 550 -18.60 27.35 -3.67
N ILE A 551 -18.51 28.63 -4.04
CA ILE A 551 -18.62 29.11 -5.43
C ILE A 551 -17.24 29.40 -6.05
N ASN A 552 -16.24 29.77 -5.23
CA ASN A 552 -14.91 30.12 -5.73
C ASN A 552 -13.92 28.99 -5.44
N ILE A 553 -13.90 28.00 -6.33
CA ILE A 553 -13.16 26.77 -6.12
C ILE A 553 -12.35 26.33 -7.34
N ILE A 554 -11.44 25.39 -7.11
CA ILE A 554 -10.65 24.69 -8.12
C ILE A 554 -10.84 23.19 -8.03
N GLN A 555 -10.87 22.54 -9.19
CA GLN A 555 -10.97 21.10 -9.36
C GLN A 555 -9.95 20.63 -10.40
N GLY A 556 -9.06 19.71 -10.02
CA GLY A 556 -7.89 19.38 -10.82
C GLY A 556 -6.96 20.58 -11.04
N VAL A 557 -6.75 20.98 -12.29
CA VAL A 557 -5.82 22.07 -12.66
C VAL A 557 -6.49 23.41 -12.98
N MET A 558 -7.83 23.48 -12.94
CA MET A 558 -8.59 24.64 -13.41
C MET A 558 -9.65 25.10 -12.39
N PRO A 559 -9.65 26.39 -11.99
CA PRO A 559 -10.75 27.01 -11.27
C PRO A 559 -12.08 26.94 -12.05
N GLU A 560 -13.19 26.74 -11.34
CA GLU A 560 -14.54 26.74 -11.95
C GLU A 560 -14.92 28.11 -12.52
N SER A 561 -14.35 29.18 -11.98
CA SER A 561 -14.53 30.55 -12.49
C SER A 561 -13.22 31.33 -12.48
N TYR A 562 -12.99 32.10 -13.54
CA TYR A 562 -11.81 32.96 -13.65
C TYR A 562 -12.08 34.15 -14.58
N ASN A 563 -11.34 35.24 -14.36
CA ASN A 563 -11.60 36.50 -15.05
C ASN A 563 -10.80 36.61 -16.36
N PHE A 564 -11.47 36.36 -17.50
CA PHE A 564 -10.86 36.50 -18.82
C PHE A 564 -10.30 37.89 -19.11
N ILE A 565 -10.85 38.95 -18.51
CA ILE A 565 -10.38 40.33 -18.74
C ILE A 565 -8.97 40.51 -18.18
N GLN A 566 -8.67 39.89 -17.03
CA GLN A 566 -7.35 39.96 -16.40
C GLN A 566 -6.27 39.25 -17.22
N GLN A 567 -6.65 38.31 -18.09
CA GLN A 567 -5.73 37.57 -18.96
C GLN A 567 -5.44 38.27 -20.30
N GLN A 568 -6.29 39.21 -20.74
CA GLN A 568 -6.16 39.89 -22.04
C GLN A 568 -4.76 40.47 -22.33
N PRO A 569 -4.09 41.14 -21.36
CA PRO A 569 -2.76 41.70 -21.59
C PRO A 569 -1.71 40.65 -21.95
N TYR A 570 -1.94 39.39 -21.59
CA TYR A 570 -0.96 38.31 -21.70
C TYR A 570 -1.23 37.32 -22.83
N LEU A 571 -2.35 37.45 -23.55
CA LEU A 571 -2.70 36.55 -24.66
C LEU A 571 -1.62 36.50 -25.75
N HIS A 572 -0.83 37.57 -25.91
CA HIS A 572 0.29 37.62 -26.85
C HIS A 572 1.38 36.57 -26.57
N LEU A 573 1.46 36.01 -25.36
CA LEU A 573 2.43 34.97 -25.00
C LEU A 573 2.07 33.59 -25.57
N ILE A 574 0.76 33.33 -25.75
CA ILE A 574 0.25 32.09 -26.36
C ILE A 574 -0.24 32.30 -27.80
N LYS A 575 -0.36 33.57 -28.23
CA LYS A 575 -0.67 34.01 -29.59
C LYS A 575 0.36 35.03 -30.08
N PRO A 576 1.63 34.63 -30.29
CA PRO A 576 2.63 35.55 -30.80
C PRO A 576 2.28 35.97 -32.24
N ASN A 577 2.41 37.26 -32.54
CA ASN A 577 2.18 37.83 -33.88
C ASN A 577 3.28 37.47 -34.92
N CYS A 578 4.17 36.54 -34.61
CA CYS A 578 5.31 36.18 -35.46
C CYS A 578 5.03 34.88 -36.24
N THR A 579 4.95 34.99 -37.56
CA THR A 579 4.96 33.84 -38.49
C THR A 579 6.39 33.58 -38.94
N ILE A 580 7.10 32.66 -38.28
CA ILE A 580 8.32 32.09 -38.84
C ILE A 580 7.91 30.80 -39.56
N PRO A 581 8.17 30.66 -40.89
CA PRO A 581 7.91 29.43 -41.60
C PRO A 581 8.97 28.39 -41.21
N PHE A 582 8.82 27.75 -40.06
CA PHE A 582 9.68 26.64 -39.67
C PHE A 582 8.93 25.33 -39.81
N ILE A 583 9.14 24.64 -40.93
CA ILE A 583 8.68 23.27 -41.15
C ILE A 583 9.75 22.34 -40.57
N LYS A 584 9.65 21.98 -39.28
CA LYS A 584 10.38 20.79 -38.81
C LYS A 584 9.56 19.56 -39.23
N LYS A 585 10.18 18.72 -40.05
CA LYS A 585 9.60 17.46 -40.55
C LYS A 585 9.31 16.53 -39.37
N ILE A 586 8.15 15.88 -39.43
CA ILE A 586 7.70 14.88 -38.45
C ILE A 586 8.61 13.65 -38.59
N GLU A 587 9.49 13.41 -37.62
CA GLU A 587 10.21 12.14 -37.53
C GLU A 587 9.31 11.11 -36.84
N ARG A 588 8.54 10.40 -37.67
CA ARG A 588 7.52 9.41 -37.29
C ARG A 588 8.09 8.14 -36.64
N ASN A 589 9.41 7.92 -36.67
CA ASN A 589 9.98 6.58 -36.54
C ASN A 589 11.07 6.54 -35.46
N GLN A 590 10.73 6.36 -34.17
CA GLN A 590 11.58 5.75 -33.12
C GLN A 590 11.02 5.79 -31.68
N TYR A 591 9.98 6.59 -31.38
CA TYR A 591 9.50 6.72 -30.00
C TYR A 591 8.76 5.46 -29.52
N ASN A 592 9.30 4.81 -28.49
CA ASN A 592 8.69 3.64 -27.84
C ASN A 592 8.17 4.04 -26.45
N TYR A 593 6.86 4.28 -26.36
CA TYR A 593 6.21 4.72 -25.12
C TYR A 593 6.49 3.78 -23.92
N LYS A 594 6.51 2.45 -24.15
CA LYS A 594 6.73 1.44 -23.09
C LYS A 594 8.16 1.43 -22.54
N LYS A 595 9.12 2.07 -23.23
CA LYS A 595 10.51 2.16 -22.76
C LYS A 595 10.66 3.18 -21.61
N GLY A 596 9.77 4.18 -21.54
CA GLY A 596 9.78 5.18 -20.48
C GLY A 596 9.28 4.62 -19.15
N ILE A 597 10.12 4.67 -18.10
CA ILE A 597 9.77 4.18 -16.76
C ILE A 597 8.57 4.97 -16.19
N GLY A 598 8.58 6.29 -16.30
CA GLY A 598 7.45 7.14 -15.89
C GLY A 598 6.18 6.92 -16.72
N ASN A 599 6.31 6.51 -17.99
CA ASN A 599 5.17 6.17 -18.84
C ASN A 599 4.45 4.90 -18.34
N ASN A 600 5.21 3.92 -17.84
CA ASN A 600 4.66 2.71 -17.22
C ASN A 600 3.88 3.05 -15.94
N LEU A 601 4.43 3.95 -15.11
CA LEU A 601 3.76 4.39 -13.88
C LEU A 601 2.48 5.20 -14.16
N ILE A 602 2.48 6.17 -15.08
CA ILE A 602 1.23 6.90 -15.41
C ILE A 602 0.19 5.99 -16.05
N SER A 603 0.58 5.01 -16.86
CA SER A 603 -0.35 4.05 -17.46
C SER A 603 -1.03 3.17 -16.40
N TYR A 604 -0.29 2.78 -15.36
CA TYR A 604 -0.83 2.05 -14.21
C TYR A 604 -1.90 2.87 -13.48
N ILE A 605 -1.58 4.11 -13.13
CA ILE A 605 -2.47 4.97 -12.35
C ILE A 605 -3.69 5.32 -13.22
N THR A 606 -3.51 5.59 -14.51
CA THR A 606 -4.58 5.81 -15.49
C THR A 606 -5.56 4.64 -15.55
N TYR A 607 -5.06 3.39 -15.55
CA TYR A 607 -5.92 2.20 -15.48
C TYR A 607 -6.72 2.13 -14.17
N LYS A 608 -6.07 2.40 -13.04
CA LYS A 608 -6.72 2.42 -11.72
C LYS A 608 -7.79 3.50 -11.62
N LYS A 609 -7.60 4.64 -12.30
CA LYS A 609 -8.42 5.89 -12.25
C LYS A 609 -8.41 6.58 -10.90
N LYS A 610 -8.63 5.81 -9.84
CA LYS A 610 -8.53 6.20 -8.43
C LYS A 610 -7.65 5.20 -7.71
N CYS A 611 -6.74 5.69 -6.88
CA CYS A 611 -5.91 4.84 -6.07
C CYS A 611 -5.60 5.48 -4.72
N SER A 612 -5.16 4.66 -3.76
CA SER A 612 -4.61 5.15 -2.51
C SER A 612 -3.14 5.55 -2.68
N ILE A 613 -2.61 6.32 -1.74
CA ILE A 613 -1.15 6.56 -1.64
C ILE A 613 -0.37 5.23 -1.65
N LYS A 614 -0.89 4.22 -0.93
CA LYS A 614 -0.26 2.90 -0.85
C LYS A 614 -0.14 2.25 -2.23
N ASP A 615 -1.23 2.24 -3.01
CA ASP A 615 -1.19 1.71 -4.38
C ASP A 615 -0.12 2.43 -5.23
N PHE A 616 -0.03 3.76 -5.11
CA PHE A 616 0.97 4.56 -5.85
C PHE A 616 2.40 4.21 -5.43
N TYR A 617 2.66 4.11 -4.12
CA TYR A 617 4.00 3.75 -3.61
C TYR A 617 4.38 2.32 -3.91
N ASP A 618 3.46 1.37 -3.83
CA ASP A 618 3.70 -0.03 -4.18
C ASP A 618 4.06 -0.14 -5.67
N ALA A 619 3.31 0.54 -6.55
CA ALA A 619 3.61 0.59 -7.98
C ALA A 619 4.95 1.28 -8.28
N PHE A 620 5.22 2.42 -7.66
CA PHE A 620 6.50 3.14 -7.79
C PHE A 620 7.67 2.24 -7.37
N LYS A 621 7.59 1.64 -6.19
CA LYS A 621 8.65 0.80 -5.62
C LYS A 621 8.92 -0.42 -6.50
N PHE A 622 7.86 -1.08 -6.97
CA PHE A 622 7.98 -2.19 -7.90
C PHE A 622 8.71 -1.77 -9.19
N ILE A 623 8.28 -0.67 -9.81
CA ILE A 623 8.92 -0.16 -11.04
C ILE A 623 10.37 0.28 -10.77
N TYR A 624 10.62 0.89 -9.61
CA TYR A 624 11.94 1.31 -9.16
C TYR A 624 12.90 0.13 -9.02
N ASP A 625 12.52 -0.89 -8.26
CA ASP A 625 13.36 -2.08 -8.00
C ASP A 625 13.67 -2.83 -9.31
N ASN A 626 12.70 -2.94 -10.23
CA ASN A 626 12.92 -3.56 -11.55
C ASN A 626 13.82 -2.75 -12.49
N SER A 627 13.95 -1.44 -12.26
CA SER A 627 14.69 -0.55 -13.15
C SER A 627 16.19 -0.45 -12.84
N PHE A 628 16.62 -0.93 -11.66
CA PHE A 628 17.98 -0.76 -11.12
C PHE A 628 18.71 -2.06 -10.81
N ILE A 629 18.32 -3.17 -11.46
CA ILE A 629 18.85 -4.52 -11.23
C ILE A 629 20.39 -4.59 -11.45
N ASP A 630 20.98 -3.74 -12.30
CA ASP A 630 22.39 -3.84 -12.73
C ASP A 630 23.35 -2.78 -12.18
N ILE A 631 22.93 -1.91 -11.25
CA ILE A 631 23.78 -0.80 -10.79
C ILE A 631 24.28 -1.04 -9.37
N ASN A 632 25.58 -1.33 -9.24
CA ASN A 632 26.38 -1.45 -8.00
C ASN A 632 26.44 -0.17 -7.13
N LEU A 633 25.51 0.78 -7.30
CA LEU A 633 25.46 2.04 -6.56
C LEU A 633 24.42 1.94 -5.44
N GLU A 634 24.78 1.29 -4.33
CA GLU A 634 23.98 1.37 -3.09
C GLU A 634 23.79 2.83 -2.62
N GLN A 635 24.66 3.75 -3.06
CA GLN A 635 24.65 5.16 -2.64
C GLN A 635 23.63 6.06 -3.36
N SER A 636 23.04 5.64 -4.49
CA SER A 636 22.10 6.48 -5.26
C SER A 636 20.62 6.16 -5.03
N ARG A 637 20.30 5.23 -4.12
CA ARG A 637 18.94 4.76 -3.89
C ARG A 637 18.25 5.57 -2.80
N ASN A 638 17.69 6.73 -3.17
CA ASN A 638 16.97 7.58 -2.22
C ASN A 638 15.43 7.40 -2.33
N PRO A 639 14.79 6.69 -1.38
CA PRO A 639 13.34 6.49 -1.37
C PRO A 639 12.53 7.79 -1.19
N MET A 640 13.13 8.92 -0.77
CA MET A 640 12.44 10.23 -0.76
C MET A 640 11.93 10.65 -2.14
N GLN A 641 12.44 10.06 -3.23
CA GLN A 641 11.96 10.33 -4.58
C GLN A 641 10.47 10.07 -4.74
N LYS A 642 9.86 9.10 -4.05
CA LYS A 642 8.44 8.77 -4.26
C LYS A 642 7.47 9.85 -3.76
N TYR A 643 7.76 10.46 -2.60
CA TYR A 643 6.97 11.57 -2.08
C TYR A 643 7.08 12.76 -3.00
N LEU A 644 8.31 13.10 -3.39
CA LEU A 644 8.57 14.18 -4.34
C LEU A 644 7.88 13.90 -5.69
N LEU A 645 7.89 12.66 -6.16
CA LEU A 645 7.26 12.24 -7.40
C LEU A 645 5.74 12.37 -7.34
N LEU A 646 5.08 11.92 -6.27
CA LEU A 646 3.63 12.08 -6.11
C LEU A 646 3.25 13.56 -6.20
N ASN A 647 4.00 14.42 -5.51
CA ASN A 647 3.81 15.87 -5.60
C ASN A 647 4.04 16.38 -7.03
N TYR A 648 5.04 15.89 -7.75
CA TYR A 648 5.22 16.29 -9.16
C TYR A 648 4.08 15.82 -10.05
N TYR A 649 3.51 14.63 -9.82
CA TYR A 649 2.36 14.15 -10.59
C TYR A 649 1.13 15.05 -10.38
N ASP A 650 0.88 15.44 -9.14
CA ASP A 650 -0.17 16.38 -8.75
C ASP A 650 0.09 17.75 -9.39
N ASN A 651 1.31 18.28 -9.19
CA ASN A 651 1.67 19.61 -9.66
C ASN A 651 1.76 19.76 -11.19
N LEU A 652 2.06 18.67 -11.90
CA LEU A 652 2.10 18.64 -13.37
C LEU A 652 0.70 18.45 -13.97
N GLY A 653 -0.32 18.22 -13.15
CA GLY A 653 -1.69 18.02 -13.61
C GLY A 653 -1.96 16.63 -14.18
N PHE A 654 -1.25 15.61 -13.72
CA PHE A 654 -1.55 14.22 -14.08
C PHE A 654 -2.58 13.59 -13.13
N ILE A 655 -2.52 13.97 -11.86
CA ILE A 655 -3.42 13.50 -10.81
C ILE A 655 -3.92 14.70 -10.00
N ASP A 656 -4.94 14.45 -9.20
CA ASP A 656 -5.48 15.30 -8.17
C ASP A 656 -5.39 14.53 -6.84
N TYR A 657 -4.54 15.00 -5.92
CA TYR A 657 -4.22 14.28 -4.69
C TYR A 657 -4.83 14.93 -3.44
N ASP A 658 -5.69 14.17 -2.74
CA ASP A 658 -6.24 14.55 -1.44
C ASP A 658 -5.24 14.27 -0.31
N TYR A 659 -4.68 15.34 0.27
CA TYR A 659 -3.76 15.23 1.40
C TYR A 659 -4.46 14.89 2.72
N GLU A 660 -5.78 15.02 2.83
CA GLU A 660 -6.54 14.68 4.05
C GLU A 660 -7.09 13.25 4.00
N SER A 661 -7.57 12.79 2.85
CA SER A 661 -8.17 11.45 2.70
C SER A 661 -7.25 10.39 2.06
N ASP A 662 -6.00 10.74 1.77
CA ASP A 662 -5.00 9.88 1.13
C ASP A 662 -5.47 9.27 -0.21
N LYS A 663 -6.34 10.00 -0.92
CA LYS A 663 -6.98 9.57 -2.15
C LYS A 663 -6.38 10.27 -3.36
N ILE A 664 -6.01 9.50 -4.36
CA ILE A 664 -5.48 9.99 -5.64
C ILE A 664 -6.55 9.73 -6.71
N SER A 665 -6.93 10.79 -7.43
CA SER A 665 -7.78 10.71 -8.62
C SER A 665 -6.97 11.12 -9.85
N VAL A 666 -7.11 10.41 -10.97
CA VAL A 666 -6.42 10.78 -12.22
C VAL A 666 -7.23 11.82 -12.97
N ILE A 667 -6.58 12.89 -13.41
CA ILE A 667 -7.23 13.95 -14.19
C ILE A 667 -7.39 13.47 -15.64
N ASN A 668 -8.52 13.76 -16.28
CA ASN A 668 -8.70 13.46 -17.70
C ASN A 668 -7.58 14.08 -18.57
N PRO A 669 -7.14 13.41 -19.64
CA PRO A 669 -6.23 14.03 -20.58
C PRO A 669 -6.82 15.32 -21.15
N GLN A 670 -5.99 16.35 -21.19
CA GLN A 670 -6.36 17.68 -21.68
C GLN A 670 -5.15 18.39 -22.28
N PHE A 671 -5.41 19.31 -23.20
CA PHE A 671 -4.42 20.17 -23.82
C PHE A 671 -4.43 21.55 -23.18
N ILE A 672 -3.27 21.99 -22.70
CA ILE A 672 -3.06 23.34 -22.16
C ILE A 672 -2.11 24.14 -23.04
N ASN A 673 -2.33 25.45 -23.14
CA ASN A 673 -1.45 26.33 -23.90
C ASN A 673 -0.11 26.52 -23.21
N LEU A 674 0.98 26.37 -23.95
CA LEU A 674 2.32 26.80 -23.55
C LEU A 674 2.64 28.13 -24.24
N GLN A 675 3.45 28.96 -23.57
CA GLN A 675 3.99 30.14 -24.22
C GLN A 675 4.94 29.73 -25.36
N THR A 676 4.86 30.48 -26.47
CA THR A 676 5.67 30.23 -27.66
C THR A 676 6.07 31.55 -28.33
N ILE A 677 7.18 31.52 -29.08
CA ILE A 677 7.69 32.66 -29.86
C ILE A 677 7.06 32.69 -31.26
N SER A 678 6.61 31.54 -31.76
CA SER A 678 5.97 31.40 -33.07
C SER A 678 4.89 30.33 -33.06
N GLY A 679 3.81 30.55 -33.81
CA GLY A 679 2.72 29.57 -33.92
C GLY A 679 1.96 29.38 -32.61
N ARG A 680 1.44 28.17 -32.38
CA ARG A 680 0.77 27.77 -31.13
C ARG A 680 1.35 26.47 -30.62
N LYS A 681 1.72 26.43 -29.34
CA LYS A 681 2.28 25.24 -28.68
C LYS A 681 1.35 24.83 -27.53
N ILE A 682 1.04 23.54 -27.47
CA ILE A 682 0.24 22.94 -26.40
C ILE A 682 0.99 21.78 -25.75
N LEU A 683 0.65 21.51 -24.49
CA LEU A 683 1.15 20.39 -23.68
C LEU A 683 0.01 19.42 -23.38
N LEU A 684 0.27 18.12 -23.50
CA LEU A 684 -0.61 17.08 -23.00
C LEU A 684 -0.37 16.85 -21.51
N ILE A 685 -1.39 17.09 -20.68
CA ILE A 685 -1.44 16.73 -19.26
C ILE A 685 -2.54 15.70 -19.00
N GLY A 686 -2.73 15.27 -17.74
CA GLY A 686 -3.69 14.23 -17.36
C GLY A 686 -3.21 12.79 -17.60
N GLY A 687 -4.10 11.86 -17.30
CA GLY A 687 -3.92 10.42 -17.48
C GLY A 687 -3.71 10.05 -18.94
N LYS A 688 -2.77 9.14 -19.18
CA LYS A 688 -2.41 8.69 -20.53
C LYS A 688 -1.87 7.28 -20.53
N ASP A 689 -2.14 6.59 -21.63
CA ASP A 689 -1.60 5.28 -21.96
C ASP A 689 -1.02 5.29 -23.38
N GLN A 690 -0.48 4.16 -23.81
CA GLN A 690 0.12 4.04 -25.14
C GLN A 690 -0.88 4.30 -26.26
N SER A 691 -2.12 3.82 -26.12
CA SER A 691 -3.12 3.95 -27.18
C SER A 691 -3.49 5.41 -27.45
N LEU A 692 -3.62 6.21 -26.38
CA LEU A 692 -3.79 7.67 -26.53
C LEU A 692 -2.65 8.31 -27.32
N VAL A 693 -1.40 7.98 -26.98
CA VAL A 693 -0.24 8.57 -27.64
C VAL A 693 -0.15 8.15 -29.11
N GLU A 694 -0.45 6.89 -29.43
CA GLU A 694 -0.53 6.41 -30.81
C GLU A 694 -1.62 7.14 -31.60
N ASN A 695 -2.81 7.33 -31.02
CA ASN A 695 -3.89 8.10 -31.64
C ASN A 695 -3.50 9.58 -31.85
N ILE A 696 -2.80 10.21 -30.91
CA ILE A 696 -2.26 11.56 -31.07
C ILE A 696 -1.31 11.62 -32.27
N VAL A 697 -0.40 10.65 -32.39
CA VAL A 697 0.53 10.58 -33.52
C VAL A 697 -0.22 10.41 -34.84
N ILE A 698 -1.21 9.52 -34.91
CA ILE A 698 -2.02 9.30 -36.11
C ILE A 698 -2.73 10.60 -36.53
N HIS A 699 -3.48 11.21 -35.63
CA HIS A 699 -4.30 12.39 -35.98
C HIS A 699 -3.49 13.66 -36.18
N CYS A 700 -2.36 13.86 -35.49
CA CYS A 700 -1.48 15.01 -35.79
C CYS A 700 -0.92 14.96 -37.22
N ASN A 701 -0.63 13.75 -37.73
CA ASN A 701 -0.18 13.60 -39.12
C ASN A 701 -1.28 13.98 -40.12
N GLU A 702 -2.55 13.69 -39.82
CA GLU A 702 -3.69 14.08 -40.66
C GLU A 702 -3.89 15.59 -40.69
N VAL A 703 -3.80 16.25 -39.52
CA VAL A 703 -4.07 17.69 -39.34
C VAL A 703 -2.81 18.56 -39.49
N LYS A 704 -1.70 17.97 -39.96
CA LYS A 704 -0.41 18.65 -40.23
C LYS A 704 0.18 19.39 -39.00
N LEU A 705 0.10 18.77 -37.83
CA LEU A 705 0.70 19.28 -36.59
C LEU A 705 2.06 18.63 -36.32
N SER A 706 2.95 19.37 -35.66
CA SER A 706 4.26 18.86 -35.22
C SER A 706 4.17 18.33 -33.79
N ILE A 707 4.71 17.13 -33.54
CA ILE A 707 4.79 16.54 -32.19
C ILE A 707 6.25 16.45 -31.77
N GLU A 708 6.52 16.77 -30.51
CA GLU A 708 7.82 16.62 -29.86
C GLU A 708 7.65 15.77 -28.60
N PHE A 709 8.47 14.71 -28.51
CA PHE A 709 8.63 13.85 -27.33
C PHE A 709 9.94 14.19 -26.64
N ILE A 710 9.89 14.53 -25.35
CA ILE A 710 11.08 14.81 -24.54
C ILE A 710 11.18 13.74 -23.45
N GLU A 711 12.14 12.84 -23.61
CA GLU A 711 12.48 11.83 -22.60
C GLU A 711 13.04 12.50 -21.34
N ARG A 712 12.71 11.95 -20.17
CA ARG A 712 13.20 12.46 -18.88
C ARG A 712 14.63 11.98 -18.58
N ASP A 713 15.42 12.85 -17.96
CA ASP A 713 16.78 12.56 -17.52
C ASP A 713 16.82 11.59 -16.31
N THR A 714 18.02 11.27 -15.83
CA THR A 714 18.23 10.33 -14.71
C THR A 714 17.53 10.72 -13.42
N TYR A 715 17.35 12.02 -13.14
CA TYR A 715 16.70 12.48 -11.90
C TYR A 715 15.17 12.43 -12.00
N PHE A 716 14.62 12.63 -13.19
CA PHE A 716 13.19 12.68 -13.44
C PHE A 716 12.65 11.48 -14.22
N LYS A 717 13.42 10.39 -14.34
CA LYS A 717 13.09 9.20 -15.14
C LYS A 717 11.75 8.54 -14.80
N PHE A 718 11.25 8.78 -13.58
CA PHE A 718 9.95 8.29 -13.09
C PHE A 718 8.77 9.22 -13.41
N LEU A 719 9.02 10.42 -13.95
CA LEU A 719 7.97 11.26 -14.51
C LEU A 719 7.63 10.84 -15.93
N PRO A 720 6.39 11.03 -16.37
CA PRO A 720 6.02 10.78 -17.76
C PRO A 720 6.80 11.69 -18.71
N ASP A 721 7.04 11.17 -19.91
CA ASP A 721 7.67 11.94 -20.98
C ASP A 721 6.81 13.14 -21.37
N ILE A 722 7.46 14.24 -21.76
CA ILE A 722 6.76 15.45 -22.16
C ILE A 722 6.31 15.29 -23.61
N ILE A 723 5.02 15.48 -23.85
CA ILE A 723 4.42 15.44 -25.18
C ILE A 723 3.90 16.83 -25.51
N THR A 724 4.57 17.53 -26.42
CA THR A 724 4.11 18.84 -26.89
C THR A 724 3.73 18.80 -28.35
N ILE A 725 2.71 19.58 -28.70
CA ILE A 725 2.18 19.66 -30.07
C ILE A 725 2.25 21.12 -30.48
N THR A 726 2.82 21.38 -31.65
CA THR A 726 3.01 22.73 -32.18
C THR A 726 2.37 22.87 -33.56
N SER A 727 1.63 23.96 -33.73
CA SER A 727 1.09 24.40 -35.01
C SER A 727 1.84 25.64 -35.50
N TYR A 728 2.24 25.65 -36.77
CA TYR A 728 3.03 26.71 -37.40
C TYR A 728 2.26 27.47 -38.49
N ASP A 729 0.92 27.47 -38.42
CA ASP A 729 0.08 28.06 -39.45
C ASP A 729 0.09 29.60 -39.45
N SER A 730 -0.31 30.19 -40.58
CA SER A 730 -0.34 31.63 -40.81
C SER A 730 -1.45 32.35 -40.02
N LEU A 731 -1.35 33.69 -39.97
CA LEU A 731 -2.32 34.57 -39.32
C LEU A 731 -3.73 34.44 -39.94
N GLU A 732 -3.81 34.24 -41.26
CA GLU A 732 -5.07 34.05 -42.01
C GLU A 732 -5.82 32.76 -41.61
N ASN A 733 -5.09 31.75 -41.15
CA ASN A 733 -5.63 30.46 -40.70
C ASN A 733 -5.79 30.39 -39.16
N GLY A 734 -5.74 31.53 -38.47
CA GLY A 734 -5.93 31.61 -37.02
C GLY A 734 -4.74 31.11 -36.20
N PHE A 735 -3.52 31.17 -36.76
CA PHE A 735 -2.28 30.69 -36.14
C PHE A 735 -2.33 29.20 -35.76
N GLY A 736 -3.12 28.41 -36.50
CA GLY A 736 -3.17 26.96 -36.31
C GLY A 736 -4.09 26.49 -35.19
N GLU A 737 -4.91 27.38 -34.63
CA GLU A 737 -5.92 27.06 -33.62
C GLU A 737 -6.94 26.03 -34.10
N ARG A 738 -7.41 26.20 -35.33
CA ARG A 738 -8.42 25.30 -35.93
C ARG A 738 -7.93 23.86 -35.96
N ASN A 739 -6.66 23.67 -36.30
CA ASN A 739 -6.02 22.36 -36.35
C ASN A 739 -5.92 21.72 -34.96
N ILE A 740 -5.61 22.51 -33.93
CA ILE A 740 -5.58 22.04 -32.54
C ILE A 740 -6.99 21.68 -32.06
N ILE A 741 -8.00 22.50 -32.38
CA ILE A 741 -9.41 22.21 -32.07
C ILE A 741 -9.86 20.93 -32.76
N GLU A 742 -9.53 20.75 -34.04
CA GLU A 742 -9.86 19.53 -34.80
C GLU A 742 -9.21 18.29 -34.17
N LEU A 743 -7.93 18.39 -33.78
CA LEU A 743 -7.24 17.32 -33.06
C LEU A 743 -7.95 16.97 -31.74
N ALA A 744 -8.26 17.98 -30.92
CA ALA A 744 -8.93 17.80 -29.64
C ALA A 744 -10.31 17.13 -29.81
N GLN A 745 -11.09 17.53 -30.83
CA GLN A 745 -12.38 16.94 -31.16
C GLN A 745 -12.26 15.48 -31.61
N LYS A 746 -11.28 15.15 -32.47
CA LYS A 746 -11.05 13.76 -32.93
C LYS A 746 -10.68 12.82 -31.78
N LEU A 747 -9.93 13.33 -30.80
CA LEU A 747 -9.49 12.56 -29.64
C LEU A 747 -10.48 12.57 -28.47
N ASN A 748 -11.54 13.39 -28.53
CA ASN A 748 -12.45 13.68 -27.41
C ASN A 748 -11.69 14.15 -26.15
N ILE A 749 -10.74 15.07 -26.35
CA ILE A 749 -9.88 15.65 -25.31
C ILE A 749 -10.24 17.11 -25.07
N GLU A 750 -10.25 17.55 -23.82
CA GLU A 750 -10.52 18.95 -23.50
C GLU A 750 -9.36 19.86 -23.98
N TYR A 751 -9.71 20.97 -24.61
CA TYR A 751 -8.76 22.01 -24.99
C TYR A 751 -9.32 23.39 -24.65
N GLN A 752 -8.67 24.07 -23.71
CA GLN A 752 -9.10 25.39 -23.28
C GLN A 752 -8.52 26.48 -24.17
N GLN A 753 -9.36 26.98 -25.07
CA GLN A 753 -9.02 28.05 -25.99
C GLN A 753 -8.76 29.34 -25.23
N ASN A 754 -7.66 30.02 -25.54
CA ASN A 754 -7.34 31.36 -25.03
C ASN A 754 -7.14 31.46 -23.51
N VAL A 755 -6.91 30.32 -22.85
CA VAL A 755 -6.60 30.26 -21.43
C VAL A 755 -5.12 29.99 -21.26
N PHE A 756 -4.47 30.78 -20.40
CA PHE A 756 -3.13 30.48 -19.92
C PHE A 756 -3.22 30.08 -18.45
N VAL A 757 -3.20 28.77 -18.21
CA VAL A 757 -3.40 28.15 -16.89
C VAL A 757 -2.59 28.82 -15.77
N PRO A 758 -1.30 29.19 -15.95
CA PRO A 758 -0.55 29.89 -14.91
C PRO A 758 -1.21 31.18 -14.41
N PHE A 759 -1.78 32.01 -15.29
CA PHE A 759 -2.44 33.25 -14.85
C PHE A 759 -3.75 32.96 -14.13
N VAL A 760 -4.50 31.98 -14.62
CA VAL A 760 -5.74 31.57 -13.96
C VAL A 760 -5.49 31.10 -12.53
N LEU A 761 -4.47 30.27 -12.34
CA LEU A 761 -4.08 29.80 -11.01
C LEU A 761 -3.57 30.95 -10.12
N GLN A 762 -2.86 31.93 -10.71
CA GLN A 762 -2.38 33.09 -9.97
C GLN A 762 -3.53 33.96 -9.46
N ASP A 763 -4.50 34.26 -10.33
CA ASP A 763 -5.68 35.05 -9.99
C ASP A 763 -6.56 34.36 -8.92
N PHE A 764 -6.56 33.02 -8.91
CA PHE A 764 -7.28 32.23 -7.92
C PHE A 764 -6.57 32.18 -6.55
N SER A 765 -5.24 32.05 -6.54
CA SER A 765 -4.45 31.87 -5.31
C SER A 765 -4.47 33.10 -4.38
N SER A 766 -4.49 32.87 -3.06
CA SER A 766 -4.40 33.95 -2.05
C SER A 766 -2.96 34.32 -1.69
N ASN A 767 -2.79 35.47 -1.02
CA ASN A 767 -1.51 35.88 -0.44
C ASN A 767 -1.36 35.41 1.03
N ILE A 768 -0.13 35.50 1.56
CA ILE A 768 0.23 35.11 2.93
C ILE A 768 -0.58 35.84 4.00
N ASN A 769 -0.82 37.14 3.83
CA ASN A 769 -1.53 37.95 4.83
C ASN A 769 -3.01 37.53 4.92
N ASP A 770 -3.63 37.22 3.78
CA ASP A 770 -5.00 36.70 3.74
C ASP A 770 -5.10 35.33 4.40
N TYR A 771 -4.11 34.46 4.19
CA TYR A 771 -4.05 33.15 4.86
C TYR A 771 -3.84 33.28 6.37
N GLU A 772 -2.92 34.15 6.83
CA GLU A 772 -2.72 34.40 8.26
C GLU A 772 -4.01 34.86 8.93
N ASN A 773 -4.71 35.83 8.33
CA ASN A 773 -6.00 36.30 8.80
C ASN A 773 -7.07 35.20 8.84
N TYR A 774 -7.05 34.30 7.86
CA TYR A 774 -7.95 33.16 7.80
C TYR A 774 -7.68 32.16 8.93
N VAL A 775 -6.42 31.79 9.16
CA VAL A 775 -6.01 30.88 10.24
C VAL A 775 -6.40 31.43 11.60
N LEU A 776 -6.08 32.70 11.87
CA LEU A 776 -6.36 33.35 13.15
C LEU A 776 -7.86 33.40 13.48
N LYS A 777 -8.73 33.46 12.46
CA LYS A 777 -10.18 33.53 12.62
C LYS A 777 -10.84 32.15 12.71
N ASN A 778 -10.37 31.17 11.93
CA ASN A 778 -11.15 29.96 11.65
C ASN A 778 -10.49 28.65 12.10
N LYS A 779 -9.20 28.65 12.48
CA LYS A 779 -8.41 27.42 12.65
C LYS A 779 -7.88 27.20 14.06
N ILE A 780 -8.47 27.85 15.07
CA ILE A 780 -8.11 27.60 16.47
C ILE A 780 -8.36 26.13 16.82
N THR A 781 -7.42 25.51 17.52
CA THR A 781 -7.47 24.07 17.85
C THR A 781 -6.98 23.81 19.27
N ASP A 782 -7.07 22.56 19.70
CA ASP A 782 -6.63 22.11 21.02
C ASP A 782 -5.13 22.38 21.24
N PRO A 783 -4.73 23.04 22.35
CA PRO A 783 -3.33 23.25 22.72
C PRO A 783 -2.58 22.00 23.20
N ILE A 784 -3.12 20.77 23.06
CA ILE A 784 -2.37 19.55 23.35
C ILE A 784 -1.04 19.53 22.57
N ASP A 785 0.02 19.32 23.34
CA ASP A 785 1.40 19.17 22.91
C ASP A 785 1.85 17.70 23.09
N TYR A 786 2.27 17.07 21.99
CA TYR A 786 2.81 15.72 21.98
C TYR A 786 4.33 15.78 21.99
N ASN A 787 4.92 16.15 23.12
CA ASN A 787 6.37 16.31 23.28
C ASN A 787 7.21 15.14 22.71
N TRP A 788 6.75 13.89 22.91
CA TRP A 788 7.40 12.68 22.41
C TRP A 788 7.38 12.52 20.88
N ALA A 789 6.55 13.29 20.16
CA ALA A 789 6.37 13.23 18.71
C ALA A 789 6.73 14.56 18.02
N ARG A 790 7.29 15.52 18.76
CA ARG A 790 7.41 16.91 18.34
C ARG A 790 8.67 17.15 17.50
N LYS A 791 8.48 17.89 16.40
CA LYS A 791 9.54 18.58 15.67
C LYS A 791 9.19 20.05 15.48
N ILE A 792 10.19 20.93 15.64
CA ILE A 792 10.04 22.39 15.47
C ILE A 792 10.68 22.80 14.15
N PHE A 793 10.01 23.65 13.38
CA PHE A 793 10.54 24.15 12.13
C PHE A 793 11.70 25.12 12.36
N ASN A 794 12.89 24.78 11.88
CA ASN A 794 14.06 25.64 11.88
C ASN A 794 14.13 26.43 10.57
N PHE A 795 13.92 27.74 10.64
CA PHE A 795 13.90 28.63 9.47
C PHE A 795 15.30 28.92 8.88
N ASP A 796 16.39 28.59 9.59
CA ASP A 796 17.75 28.65 9.04
C ASP A 796 18.05 27.47 8.13
N LYS A 797 17.68 26.26 8.57
CA LYS A 797 17.91 25.02 7.82
C LYS A 797 16.77 24.65 6.87
N LEU A 798 15.60 25.28 7.05
CA LEU A 798 14.35 24.97 6.34
C LEU A 798 13.86 23.54 6.60
N GLU A 799 14.16 23.00 7.78
CA GLU A 799 13.86 21.62 8.17
C GLU A 799 13.17 21.56 9.53
N PHE A 800 12.41 20.49 9.76
CA PHE A 800 11.81 20.21 11.06
C PHE A 800 12.81 19.44 11.93
N GLU A 801 13.18 20.01 13.07
CA GLU A 801 14.18 19.45 14.00
C GLU A 801 13.51 18.85 15.23
N LYS A 802 14.04 17.72 15.72
CA LYS A 802 13.54 17.04 16.91
C LYS A 802 13.58 17.98 18.12
N ASN A 803 12.50 18.02 18.91
CA ASN A 803 12.47 18.79 20.13
C ASN A 803 11.69 18.06 21.23
N GLU A 804 12.41 17.39 22.13
CA GLU A 804 11.86 16.58 23.22
C GLU A 804 11.73 17.35 24.55
N SER A 805 12.01 18.66 24.55
CA SER A 805 11.95 19.48 25.77
C SER A 805 10.53 19.52 26.35
N ASN A 806 10.39 19.66 27.66
CA ASN A 806 9.04 19.81 28.24
C ASN A 806 8.39 21.17 27.88
N GLU A 807 9.21 22.15 27.51
CA GLU A 807 8.79 23.49 27.12
C GLU A 807 9.47 23.91 25.81
N PHE A 808 8.82 24.78 25.05
CA PHE A 808 9.36 25.41 23.85
C PHE A 808 8.69 26.78 23.63
N ASP A 809 9.29 27.61 22.79
CA ASP A 809 8.77 28.93 22.45
C ASP A 809 7.43 28.83 21.70
N LYS A 810 6.40 29.50 22.23
CA LYS A 810 5.03 29.56 21.69
C LYS A 810 4.63 30.97 21.21
N GLU A 811 5.59 31.89 21.10
CA GLU A 811 5.32 33.23 20.57
C GLU A 811 4.95 33.18 19.09
N TYR A 812 5.75 32.50 18.26
CA TYR A 812 5.47 32.31 16.84
C TYR A 812 6.22 31.10 16.26
N THR A 813 5.71 29.89 16.51
CA THR A 813 6.44 28.64 16.24
C THR A 813 5.60 27.63 15.48
N LEU A 814 6.16 27.08 14.41
CA LEU A 814 5.55 25.99 13.63
C LEU A 814 6.06 24.64 14.13
N VAL A 815 5.12 23.73 14.37
CA VAL A 815 5.36 22.43 14.97
C VAL A 815 4.76 21.33 14.09
N GLU A 816 5.53 20.26 13.88
CA GLU A 816 5.10 19.00 13.27
C GLU A 816 4.99 17.95 14.38
N TYR A 817 3.87 17.23 14.43
CA TYR A 817 3.66 16.09 15.31
C TYR A 817 3.46 14.82 14.48
N LYS A 818 4.43 13.90 14.54
CA LYS A 818 4.32 12.59 13.88
C LYS A 818 3.83 11.54 14.88
N LEU A 819 2.51 11.37 14.97
CA LEU A 819 1.89 10.49 15.97
C LEU A 819 2.08 9.01 15.63
N ASN A 820 2.03 8.65 14.35
CA ASN A 820 2.35 7.32 13.83
C ASN A 820 2.88 7.43 12.38
N GLU A 821 2.96 6.32 11.64
CA GLU A 821 3.45 6.31 10.25
C GLU A 821 2.59 7.15 9.30
N TYR A 822 1.28 7.18 9.53
CA TYR A 822 0.28 7.78 8.63
C TYR A 822 -0.34 9.07 9.16
N THR A 823 -0.14 9.40 10.44
CA THR A 823 -0.74 10.58 11.09
C THR A 823 0.33 11.61 11.41
N ILE A 824 0.39 12.66 10.59
CA ILE A 824 1.24 13.84 10.80
C ILE A 824 0.33 15.06 10.90
N ILE A 825 0.49 15.84 11.97
CA ILE A 825 -0.30 17.05 12.22
C ILE A 825 0.64 18.25 12.27
N TYR A 826 0.26 19.34 11.61
CA TYR A 826 0.99 20.61 11.64
C TYR A 826 0.19 21.65 12.44
N LYS A 827 0.85 22.27 13.40
CA LYS A 827 0.26 23.30 14.27
C LYS A 827 1.18 24.52 14.31
N ILE A 828 0.61 25.72 14.27
CA ILE A 828 1.34 26.96 14.54
C ILE A 828 0.89 27.54 15.87
N TRP A 829 1.85 27.92 16.69
CA TRP A 829 1.64 28.62 17.95
C TRP A 829 1.86 30.11 17.73
N ILE A 830 0.87 30.92 18.12
CA ILE A 830 0.92 32.37 18.05
C ILE A 830 0.40 32.91 19.38
N ASN A 831 1.27 33.56 20.17
CA ASN A 831 0.94 34.13 21.48
C ASN A 831 0.18 33.14 22.39
N GLU A 832 0.76 31.96 22.64
CA GLU A 832 0.18 30.87 23.46
C GLU A 832 -1.10 30.22 22.91
N LYS A 833 -1.61 30.67 21.76
CA LYS A 833 -2.76 30.03 21.08
C LYS A 833 -2.27 29.09 19.99
N CYS A 834 -2.96 27.97 19.86
CA CYS A 834 -2.64 26.93 18.90
C CYS A 834 -3.63 26.94 17.74
N TYR A 835 -3.10 26.86 16.52
CA TYR A 835 -3.89 26.82 15.29
C TYR A 835 -3.46 25.65 14.40
N THR A 836 -4.41 24.98 13.76
CA THR A 836 -4.12 23.99 12.73
C THR A 836 -3.76 24.70 11.43
N VAL A 837 -2.69 24.27 10.76
CA VAL A 837 -2.24 24.86 9.49
C VAL A 837 -1.80 23.78 8.52
N ASP A 838 -1.81 24.10 7.22
CA ASP A 838 -1.09 23.31 6.24
C ASP A 838 0.44 23.45 6.46
N ARG A 839 1.19 22.41 6.11
CA ARG A 839 2.65 22.36 6.25
C ARG A 839 3.33 23.48 5.48
N ASN A 840 2.99 23.67 4.21
CA ASN A 840 3.67 24.61 3.33
C ASN A 840 3.27 26.04 3.71
N TRP A 841 1.97 26.30 3.88
CA TRP A 841 1.49 27.58 4.37
C TRP A 841 2.12 27.97 5.72
N GLY A 842 2.16 27.05 6.68
CA GLY A 842 2.81 27.26 7.97
C GLY A 842 4.28 27.66 7.84
N ARG A 843 5.04 27.01 6.95
CA ARG A 843 6.45 27.39 6.69
C ARG A 843 6.56 28.82 6.18
N TYR A 844 5.71 29.21 5.23
CA TYR A 844 5.71 30.57 4.69
C TYR A 844 5.28 31.62 5.72
N LEU A 845 4.36 31.30 6.64
CA LEU A 845 4.03 32.18 7.76
C LEU A 845 5.26 32.45 8.64
N ILE A 846 6.04 31.42 8.97
CA ILE A 846 7.29 31.59 9.73
C ILE A 846 8.30 32.45 8.96
N MET A 847 8.48 32.17 7.66
CA MET A 847 9.41 32.91 6.81
C MET A 847 9.04 34.40 6.68
N ASN A 848 7.74 34.70 6.51
CA ASN A 848 7.22 36.06 6.46
C ASN A 848 7.44 36.80 7.77
N ASN A 849 7.10 36.17 8.91
CA ASN A 849 7.31 36.76 10.23
C ASN A 849 8.80 37.06 10.51
N LYS A 850 9.70 36.16 10.12
CA LYS A 850 11.16 36.35 10.25
C LYS A 850 11.77 37.22 9.14
N ARG A 851 10.96 37.74 8.20
CA ARG A 851 11.38 38.58 7.06
C ARG A 851 12.49 37.95 6.22
N ARG A 852 12.38 36.65 5.94
CA ARG A 852 13.36 35.91 5.12
C ARG A 852 12.82 35.61 3.72
N HIS A 853 13.62 35.95 2.72
CA HIS A 853 13.32 35.72 1.30
C HIS A 853 14.34 34.74 0.72
N ASN A 854 13.97 33.46 0.64
CA ASN A 854 14.88 32.37 0.26
C ASN A 854 14.68 31.86 -1.18
N ILE A 855 13.91 32.57 -2.01
CA ILE A 855 13.79 32.25 -3.44
C ILE A 855 14.79 33.10 -4.20
N LEU A 856 15.74 32.45 -4.87
CA LEU A 856 16.76 33.12 -5.65
C LEU A 856 16.33 33.18 -7.10
N PHE A 857 16.63 34.30 -7.73
CA PHE A 857 16.36 34.53 -9.12
C PHE A 857 17.60 35.06 -9.83
N ASP A 858 18.12 34.28 -10.76
CA ASP A 858 19.21 34.68 -11.65
C ASP A 858 18.59 35.31 -12.90
N LYS A 859 18.62 36.65 -12.94
CA LYS A 859 18.06 37.45 -14.03
C LYS A 859 18.82 37.31 -15.35
N GLU A 860 20.09 36.91 -15.33
CA GLU A 860 20.86 36.76 -16.57
C GLU A 860 20.63 35.39 -17.18
N LYS A 861 20.44 34.36 -16.34
CA LYS A 861 20.23 32.98 -16.80
C LYS A 861 18.77 32.59 -16.94
N GLU A 862 17.85 33.46 -16.55
CA GLU A 862 16.41 33.18 -16.48
C GLU A 862 16.05 31.99 -15.60
N LYS A 863 16.78 31.82 -14.49
CA LYS A 863 16.63 30.67 -13.59
C LYS A 863 16.10 31.11 -12.24
N ILE A 864 15.18 30.33 -11.69
CA ILE A 864 14.81 30.39 -10.28
C ILE A 864 15.40 29.19 -9.56
N ALA A 865 15.89 29.42 -8.36
CA ALA A 865 16.22 28.37 -7.41
C ALA A 865 15.30 28.49 -6.19
N ILE A 866 14.55 27.41 -5.94
CA ILE A 866 13.71 27.24 -4.76
C ILE A 866 14.33 26.12 -3.92
N PRO A 867 14.59 26.33 -2.61
CA PRO A 867 15.10 25.27 -1.76
C PRO A 867 14.15 24.07 -1.75
N VAL A 868 14.68 22.86 -1.97
CA VAL A 868 13.87 21.61 -2.02
C VAL A 868 13.03 21.42 -0.75
N ASN A 869 13.56 21.86 0.39
CA ASN A 869 12.89 21.76 1.69
C ASN A 869 11.83 22.84 1.93
N LEU A 870 11.82 23.93 1.15
CA LEU A 870 10.85 25.02 1.21
C LEU A 870 10.02 25.04 -0.09
N ARG A 871 9.08 24.10 -0.18
CA ARG A 871 8.20 23.92 -1.34
C ARG A 871 7.23 25.10 -1.47
N CYS A 872 6.76 25.39 -2.68
CA CYS A 872 5.73 26.41 -2.91
C CYS A 872 4.38 26.00 -2.30
N GLN A 873 3.55 26.99 -1.97
CA GLN A 873 2.15 26.78 -1.54
C GLN A 873 1.33 26.14 -2.67
N GLU A 874 0.16 25.59 -2.35
CA GLU A 874 -0.71 24.94 -3.33
C GLU A 874 -0.99 25.84 -4.55
N PHE A 875 -1.07 25.25 -5.74
CA PHE A 875 -1.22 25.89 -7.07
C PHE A 875 0.01 26.62 -7.63
N TYR A 876 0.90 27.16 -6.80
CA TYR A 876 2.12 27.83 -7.27
C TYR A 876 3.09 26.89 -8.02
N PRO A 877 3.34 25.64 -7.60
CA PRO A 877 4.16 24.70 -8.38
C PRO A 877 3.65 24.51 -9.81
N ASN A 878 2.33 24.44 -10.03
CA ASN A 878 1.71 24.26 -11.34
C ASN A 878 1.99 25.51 -12.20
N GLN A 879 1.81 26.70 -11.62
CA GLN A 879 2.15 27.97 -12.25
C GLN A 879 3.61 27.98 -12.70
N PHE A 880 4.54 27.66 -11.80
CA PHE A 880 5.97 27.65 -12.09
C PHE A 880 6.35 26.62 -13.15
N THR A 881 5.76 25.42 -13.09
CA THR A 881 6.16 24.32 -13.97
C THR A 881 5.72 24.54 -15.40
N TYR A 882 4.50 25.07 -15.61
CA TYR A 882 4.01 25.43 -16.94
C TYR A 882 4.67 26.72 -17.49
N LEU A 883 5.17 27.59 -16.62
CA LEU A 883 6.00 28.74 -17.01
C LEU A 883 7.43 28.31 -17.39
N LEU A 884 8.04 27.36 -16.68
CA LEU A 884 9.41 26.88 -16.92
C LEU A 884 9.55 26.03 -18.19
N THR A 885 8.48 25.41 -18.67
CA THR A 885 8.45 24.75 -19.99
C THR A 885 8.40 25.75 -21.16
N SER A 886 8.34 27.06 -20.86
CA SER A 886 8.39 28.16 -21.83
C SER A 886 9.56 29.12 -21.55
N TYR A 887 10.31 29.48 -22.58
CA TYR A 887 11.65 30.07 -22.50
C TYR A 887 11.73 31.56 -22.08
N LEU A 888 10.78 32.12 -21.32
CA LEU A 888 10.74 33.57 -21.01
C LEU A 888 10.04 33.85 -19.66
N PHE A 889 10.83 33.85 -18.58
CA PHE A 889 10.32 33.71 -17.21
C PHE A 889 10.43 34.97 -16.33
N ILE A 890 11.24 35.94 -16.74
CA ILE A 890 11.91 36.85 -15.80
C ILE A 890 11.06 38.02 -15.28
N LYS A 891 10.22 38.60 -16.14
CA LYS A 891 9.64 39.93 -15.84
C LYS A 891 8.46 39.86 -14.86
N TYR A 892 7.77 38.73 -14.80
CA TYR A 892 6.53 38.54 -14.04
C TYR A 892 6.77 37.96 -12.65
N PHE A 893 7.79 37.13 -12.48
CA PHE A 893 8.18 36.59 -11.18
C PHE A 893 8.48 37.68 -10.13
N VAL A 894 9.09 38.79 -10.55
CA VAL A 894 9.44 39.94 -9.68
C VAL A 894 8.20 40.72 -9.22
N GLN A 895 7.09 40.69 -9.97
CA GLN A 895 5.81 41.25 -9.52
C GLN A 895 5.10 40.33 -8.52
N MET A 896 5.29 39.01 -8.64
CA MET A 896 4.68 38.00 -7.78
C MET A 896 5.23 37.97 -6.36
N ILE A 897 6.54 38.22 -6.16
CA ILE A 897 7.14 38.30 -4.80
C ILE A 897 6.75 39.61 -4.08
N LYS A 898 6.36 40.65 -4.82
CA LYS A 898 6.07 41.98 -4.28
C LYS A 898 4.59 42.22 -3.91
N LYS A 899 3.71 41.27 -4.22
CA LYS A 899 2.33 41.20 -3.72
C LYS A 899 2.25 40.10 -2.68
#